data_AF-A0A940I175-F1
#
_entry.id   AF-A0A940I175-F1
#
_cell.length_a   1.000
_cell.length_b   1.000
_cell.length_c   1.000
_cell.angle_alpha   90.00
_cell.angle_beta   90.00
_cell.angle_gamma   90.00
#
_symmetry.space_group_name_H-M   'P 1'
#
loop_
_entity.id
_entity.type
_entity.pdbx_description
1 polymer ?
#
loop_
_entity_poly.entity_id
_entity_poly.type
_entity_poly.pdbx_seq_one_letter_code
_entity_poly.pdbx_strand_id
1 'polypeptide(L)'
;MLFGDILMHITVVLVALFAHPKLTYEFSVPKYAILTLAISILFTVLLFKWLKEKKIRFYISSAHILWFLFAIVSIISSFNVLRDNPFYFRQSFDIALYVLFNVLLAIYFSTVYKDKKKINTLLFTFLITSLVISIDALLNFYLGIDLFLGNVGEPFTRAAIKSTVGNVIFTANYIDMLLPIALYFILSFDLGIEKPTFLKVFSLKLFSSISFIVGLVAVVVAQTRSEYLAIIVMTALYAVFYFIWSRKKKDKAFEQIKTTDEKLAKKLKRLTQYLFVVVLVLSLLIIVIYNTPNPLTGNGKVSMTDRFAAMASVSSKDERFLSWFTSLELWEDHKLFGTGIGTYQMLSITKMGEYLDKHPELYYGWNNFKRAHNDYFQVLGETGIVGFILIILLLLTLAYYFFTIPKKIDDRDDLLLFLSLSIAVVGFAIQSVFSFPGHLLPNALAATFFASVAIGPYFTKKELKEVKGGLVLIVSVLVLLSVYTSTYLRWNHFISEVYFKNGNGSYMTYVKILEELPKADNYIKQLENELKNLENYSGQFAYLNPQTWKEQKQKEHMQKGLPYNELDIENQRLAEVNKIKNQILSQISQLKSQKSQLPQLAAQYYEKAKTQLIKSVSLNHTYGKSYFYLGTLAVQNYRLNNLRNNIQTHYKEIFSQNFDEFQKIIYDKYKYKWLEKLIPYIEKHPEILSKFDFATMQALIDSIGIYETSLLSFNERNTYKAIAMRYHSLHNMTKQLLSVLPQDSEYYSYVKELVVKYFDSYSKYVKTTIYNMPGGWNRFPDWKNPDVSKETAGQDIYRFYAGMTLKLQPPSVIPVRELLYWLANMEVKAVKYMTLKGVWGVPNGVLDFLHASAIEYYKAGQNQETLYTLEKLAKLYKDSYIDAKEQMPKYADNLKSTVVNIKNTYKEKLSSLLENSNIPKPAIDAILNSFDETINEIEKTFETYNYMGLEASFMKKLTQTDFSKWYDQRKNNTWVSVSVEKLNNFISQLKNMGLSIQTLLKVKDTIEGIITPPTAANIFESYQRFIVHYELILNDMKYIASNLKDRYNELTDNMWESELKDWSQVLTEDGTPLNTKDEVMSYLDKLLKK
;
A
#
# COMPACT_ATOMS: atom_id res chain seq x y z
N MET A 1 -17.19 24.47 37.45
CA MET A 1 -17.15 24.92 36.04
C MET A 1 -15.73 25.12 35.56
N LEU A 2 -14.85 25.77 36.33
CA LEU A 2 -13.44 26.00 35.97
C LEU A 2 -12.67 24.72 35.57
N PHE A 3 -12.83 23.61 36.32
CA PHE A 3 -12.14 22.34 36.02
C PHE A 3 -12.48 21.79 34.63
N GLY A 4 -13.77 21.68 34.30
CA GLY A 4 -14.22 21.13 33.02
C GLY A 4 -13.77 21.97 31.83
N ASP A 5 -13.76 23.31 31.99
CA ASP A 5 -13.25 24.22 30.97
C ASP A 5 -11.73 24.00 30.78
N ILE A 6 -10.92 23.99 31.85
CA ILE A 6 -9.46 23.74 31.79
C ILE A 6 -9.15 22.39 31.12
N LEU A 7 -9.85 21.33 31.54
CA LEU A 7 -9.66 19.99 30.99
C LEU A 7 -9.92 19.96 29.48
N MET A 8 -10.95 20.65 29.00
CA MET A 8 -11.22 20.73 27.56
C MET A 8 -10.14 21.46 26.77
N HIS A 9 -9.55 22.52 27.31
CA HIS A 9 -8.45 23.23 26.64
C HIS A 9 -7.23 22.32 26.50
N ILE A 10 -6.84 21.63 27.58
CA ILE A 10 -5.75 20.65 27.56
C ILE A 10 -6.05 19.53 26.56
N THR A 11 -7.29 19.03 26.54
CA THR A 11 -7.70 17.94 25.64
C THR A 11 -7.61 18.34 24.17
N VAL A 12 -8.08 19.53 23.79
CA VAL A 12 -7.98 20.03 22.40
C VAL A 12 -6.52 20.11 21.96
N VAL A 13 -5.64 20.65 22.81
CA VAL A 13 -4.20 20.76 22.50
C VAL A 13 -3.56 19.39 22.34
N LEU A 14 -3.80 18.46 23.27
CA LEU A 14 -3.24 17.10 23.19
C LEU A 14 -3.79 16.33 21.99
N VAL A 15 -5.10 16.39 21.72
CA VAL A 15 -5.70 15.72 20.56
C VAL A 15 -5.15 16.28 19.26
N ALA A 16 -5.03 17.60 19.13
CA ALA A 16 -4.50 18.21 17.92
C ALA A 16 -3.02 17.84 17.71
N LEU A 17 -2.17 18.06 18.73
CA LEU A 17 -0.71 18.11 18.59
C LEU A 17 0.03 16.81 18.97
N PHE A 18 -0.61 15.85 19.65
CA PHE A 18 0.10 14.63 20.04
C PHE A 18 0.40 13.75 18.81
N ALA A 19 1.69 13.59 18.52
CA ALA A 19 2.20 12.66 17.52
C ALA A 19 3.55 12.10 17.98
N HIS A 20 3.74 10.78 17.87
CA HIS A 20 5.00 10.14 18.25
C HIS A 20 5.31 8.93 17.36
N PRO A 21 6.42 8.94 16.59
CA PRO A 21 6.66 7.97 15.53
C PRO A 21 6.96 6.55 16.05
N LYS A 22 7.39 6.43 17.30
CA LYS A 22 7.73 5.14 17.92
C LYS A 22 6.60 4.51 18.74
N LEU A 23 5.51 5.24 19.02
CA LEU A 23 4.45 4.71 19.89
C LEU A 23 3.39 3.94 19.11
N THR A 24 2.87 4.53 18.02
CA THR A 24 1.79 3.94 17.22
C THR A 24 2.10 4.00 15.74
N TYR A 25 1.40 3.21 14.94
CA TYR A 25 1.47 3.25 13.49
C TYR A 25 0.48 4.30 12.94
N GLU A 26 -0.73 4.37 13.52
CA GLU A 26 -1.79 5.29 13.12
C GLU A 26 -1.85 6.51 14.06
N PHE A 27 -1.67 7.71 13.49
CA PHE A 27 -1.64 8.99 14.22
C PHE A 27 -2.89 9.27 15.06
N SER A 28 -4.04 8.69 14.69
CA SER A 28 -5.31 8.95 15.39
C SER A 28 -5.54 8.08 16.62
N VAL A 29 -4.94 6.91 16.69
CA VAL A 29 -5.18 5.94 17.79
C VAL A 29 -4.86 6.52 19.17
N PRO A 30 -3.69 7.13 19.43
CA PRO A 30 -3.42 7.72 20.75
C PRO A 30 -4.36 8.89 21.06
N LYS A 31 -4.79 9.63 20.02
CA LYS A 31 -5.69 10.77 20.19
C LYS A 31 -7.06 10.29 20.70
N TYR A 32 -7.59 9.18 20.18
CA TYR A 32 -8.84 8.57 20.67
C TYR A 32 -8.74 8.15 22.14
N ALA A 33 -7.61 7.55 22.55
CA ALA A 33 -7.36 7.18 23.93
C ALA A 33 -7.29 8.41 24.86
N ILE A 34 -6.61 9.47 24.44
CA ILE A 34 -6.51 10.75 25.19
C ILE A 34 -7.90 11.37 25.39
N LEU A 35 -8.69 11.50 24.32
CA LEU A 35 -10.02 12.10 24.40
C LEU A 35 -10.93 11.29 25.31
N THR A 36 -11.03 9.98 25.11
CA THR A 36 -11.92 9.13 25.92
C THR A 36 -11.52 9.13 27.40
N LEU A 37 -10.22 9.16 27.72
CA LEU A 37 -9.76 9.33 29.10
C LEU A 37 -10.20 10.67 29.68
N ALA A 38 -9.92 11.78 28.99
CA ALA A 38 -10.28 13.12 29.47
C ALA A 38 -11.80 13.25 29.69
N ILE A 39 -12.60 12.74 28.76
CA ILE A 39 -14.06 12.78 28.87
C ILE A 39 -14.55 11.84 29.98
N SER A 40 -13.92 10.68 30.23
CA SER A 40 -14.29 9.84 31.38
C SER A 40 -14.06 10.55 32.72
N ILE A 41 -12.94 11.26 32.86
CA ILE A 41 -12.65 12.10 34.04
C ILE A 41 -13.71 13.22 34.18
N LEU A 42 -14.03 13.90 33.08
CA LEU A 42 -15.04 14.95 33.05
C LEU A 42 -16.41 14.44 33.51
N PHE A 43 -16.90 13.35 32.92
CA PHE A 43 -18.22 12.79 33.26
C PHE A 43 -18.26 12.19 34.66
N THR A 44 -17.15 11.71 35.20
CA THR A 44 -17.02 11.32 36.62
C THR A 44 -17.24 12.52 37.54
N VAL A 45 -16.64 13.67 37.23
CA VAL A 45 -16.86 14.89 38.01
C VAL A 45 -18.30 15.39 37.88
N LEU A 46 -18.89 15.31 36.68
CA LEU A 46 -20.30 15.67 36.45
C LEU A 46 -21.25 14.75 37.20
N LEU A 47 -20.97 13.45 37.30
CA LEU A 47 -21.74 12.50 38.10
C LEU A 47 -21.87 12.97 39.54
N PHE A 48 -20.76 13.25 40.22
CA PHE A 48 -20.78 13.68 41.62
C PHE A 48 -21.63 14.92 41.80
N LYS A 49 -21.55 15.85 40.84
CA LYS A 49 -22.40 17.04 40.81
C LYS A 49 -23.88 16.67 40.65
N TRP A 50 -24.23 15.82 39.68
CA TRP A 50 -25.61 15.42 39.40
C TRP A 50 -26.25 14.66 40.55
N LEU A 51 -25.51 13.77 41.22
CA LEU A 51 -25.98 13.03 42.39
C LEU A 51 -26.17 13.97 43.60
N LYS A 52 -25.23 14.89 43.84
CA LYS A 52 -25.35 15.89 44.91
C LYS A 52 -26.53 16.82 44.70
N GLU A 53 -26.73 17.30 43.48
CA GLU A 53 -27.81 18.24 43.14
C GLU A 53 -29.17 17.54 42.88
N LYS A 54 -29.20 16.21 42.75
CA LYS A 54 -30.37 15.39 42.35
C LYS A 54 -31.09 15.91 41.09
N LYS A 55 -30.35 16.56 40.20
CA LYS A 55 -30.85 17.13 38.95
C LYS A 55 -29.78 17.12 37.85
N ILE A 56 -30.19 16.91 36.62
CA ILE A 56 -29.36 17.04 35.41
C ILE A 56 -29.99 18.10 34.53
N ARG A 57 -29.24 19.15 34.19
CA ARG A 57 -29.65 20.18 33.22
C ARG A 57 -28.90 19.98 31.91
N PHE A 58 -29.61 19.91 30.80
CA PHE A 58 -29.03 19.66 29.48
C PHE A 58 -29.82 20.34 28.37
N TYR A 59 -29.16 20.58 27.24
CA TYR A 59 -29.80 21.03 26.01
C TYR A 59 -29.86 19.90 24.99
N ILE A 60 -30.97 19.79 24.28
CA ILE A 60 -31.13 18.84 23.18
C ILE A 60 -31.92 19.49 22.04
N SER A 61 -31.45 19.29 20.81
CA SER A 61 -32.10 19.75 19.58
C SER A 61 -32.51 18.55 18.72
N SER A 62 -33.27 18.79 17.65
CA SER A 62 -33.66 17.72 16.71
C SER A 62 -32.43 17.05 16.07
N ALA A 63 -31.34 17.80 15.83
CA ALA A 63 -30.09 17.25 15.32
C ALA A 63 -29.43 16.28 16.32
N HIS A 64 -29.44 16.61 17.63
CA HIS A 64 -28.94 15.68 18.65
C HIS A 64 -29.75 14.38 18.70
N ILE A 65 -31.07 14.47 18.54
CA ILE A 65 -31.95 13.30 18.52
C ILE A 65 -31.65 12.43 17.30
N LEU A 66 -31.54 13.02 16.11
CA LEU A 66 -31.20 12.27 14.89
C LEU A 66 -29.82 11.62 14.99
N TRP A 67 -28.83 12.31 15.55
CA TRP A 67 -27.51 11.74 15.77
C TRP A 67 -27.51 10.63 16.83
N PHE A 68 -28.30 10.77 17.90
CA PHE A 68 -28.51 9.72 18.88
C PHE A 68 -29.17 8.48 18.25
N LEU A 69 -30.22 8.66 17.44
CA LEU A 69 -30.86 7.57 16.70
C LEU A 69 -29.87 6.89 15.75
N PHE A 70 -29.01 7.66 15.07
CA PHE A 70 -27.95 7.10 14.24
C PHE A 70 -26.94 6.28 15.07
N ALA A 71 -26.59 6.72 16.28
CA ALA A 71 -25.74 5.96 17.19
C ALA A 71 -26.39 4.63 17.61
N ILE A 72 -27.71 4.63 17.88
CA ILE A 72 -28.47 3.41 18.15
C ILE A 72 -28.45 2.47 16.93
N VAL A 73 -28.70 3.00 15.73
CA VAL A 73 -28.62 2.21 14.49
C VAL A 73 -27.22 1.66 14.26
N SER A 74 -26.17 2.41 14.58
CA SER A 74 -24.78 1.93 14.54
C SER A 74 -24.56 0.76 15.50
N ILE A 75 -25.13 0.81 16.72
CA ILE A 75 -25.10 -0.31 17.66
C ILE A 75 -25.87 -1.52 17.11
N ILE A 76 -27.08 -1.32 16.59
CA ILE A 76 -27.89 -2.38 15.98
C ILE A 76 -27.14 -3.02 14.81
N SER A 77 -26.52 -2.23 13.94
CA SER A 77 -25.73 -2.74 12.80
C SER A 77 -24.61 -3.69 13.24
N SER A 78 -23.97 -3.42 14.39
CA SER A 78 -22.91 -4.28 14.90
C SER A 78 -23.38 -5.69 15.26
N PHE A 79 -24.69 -5.90 15.51
CA PHE A 79 -25.23 -7.24 15.74
C PHE A 79 -25.29 -8.09 14.46
N ASN A 80 -25.31 -7.48 13.26
CA ASN A 80 -25.08 -8.24 12.02
C ASN A 80 -23.65 -8.79 11.99
N VAL A 81 -22.67 -8.03 12.51
CA VAL A 81 -21.29 -8.55 12.70
C VAL A 81 -21.27 -9.67 13.71
N LEU A 82 -22.02 -9.59 14.82
CA LEU A 82 -22.11 -10.70 15.77
C LEU A 82 -22.63 -11.99 15.10
N ARG A 83 -23.58 -11.88 14.18
CA ARG A 83 -24.12 -13.01 13.42
C ARG A 83 -23.11 -13.56 12.41
N ASP A 84 -22.51 -12.69 11.60
CA ASP A 84 -21.74 -13.09 10.42
C ASP A 84 -20.25 -13.33 10.72
N ASN A 85 -19.70 -12.57 11.68
CA ASN A 85 -18.32 -12.66 12.13
C ASN A 85 -18.20 -12.32 13.65
N PRO A 86 -18.57 -13.26 14.55
CA PRO A 86 -18.51 -13.05 15.99
C PRO A 86 -17.13 -12.59 16.50
N PHE A 87 -16.05 -13.00 15.82
CA PHE A 87 -14.68 -12.62 16.16
C PHE A 87 -14.45 -11.11 15.98
N TYR A 88 -15.05 -10.48 14.96
CA TYR A 88 -14.89 -9.05 14.70
C TYR A 88 -15.88 -8.16 15.47
N PHE A 89 -16.94 -8.75 16.05
CA PHE A 89 -18.03 -8.02 16.72
C PHE A 89 -17.52 -6.93 17.67
N ARG A 90 -16.51 -7.26 18.50
CA ARG A 90 -15.92 -6.32 19.46
C ARG A 90 -15.45 -5.02 18.80
N GLN A 91 -14.80 -5.09 17.64
CA GLN A 91 -14.26 -3.94 16.94
C GLN A 91 -15.37 -3.05 16.35
N SER A 92 -16.40 -3.66 15.77
CA SER A 92 -17.57 -2.95 15.26
C SER A 92 -18.35 -2.28 16.41
N PHE A 93 -18.55 -3.00 17.51
CA PHE A 93 -19.23 -2.50 18.69
C PHE A 93 -18.46 -1.35 19.37
N ASP A 94 -17.12 -1.40 19.43
CA ASP A 94 -16.28 -0.28 19.89
C ASP A 94 -16.55 0.99 19.06
N ILE A 95 -16.56 0.85 17.72
CA ILE A 95 -16.82 1.97 16.83
C ILE A 95 -18.25 2.50 17.03
N ALA A 96 -19.25 1.63 17.17
CA ALA A 96 -20.64 2.02 17.44
C ALA A 96 -20.79 2.79 18.76
N LEU A 97 -20.20 2.28 19.84
CA LEU A 97 -20.19 2.95 21.14
C LEU A 97 -19.46 4.29 21.07
N TYR A 98 -18.42 4.40 20.25
CA TYR A 98 -17.73 5.66 20.05
C TYR A 98 -18.60 6.70 19.32
N VAL A 99 -19.51 6.29 18.41
CA VAL A 99 -20.50 7.22 17.84
C VAL A 99 -21.43 7.74 18.93
N LEU A 100 -21.93 6.87 19.81
CA LEU A 100 -22.74 7.26 20.98
C LEU A 100 -21.96 8.21 21.91
N PHE A 101 -20.70 7.92 22.18
CA PHE A 101 -19.80 8.78 22.95
C PHE A 101 -19.72 10.20 22.36
N ASN A 102 -19.65 10.34 21.03
CA ASN A 102 -19.64 11.67 20.38
C ASN A 102 -20.97 12.40 20.51
N VAL A 103 -22.11 11.69 20.51
CA VAL A 103 -23.41 12.30 20.79
C VAL A 103 -23.46 12.88 22.21
N LEU A 104 -22.94 12.15 23.20
CA LEU A 104 -22.85 12.63 24.58
C LEU A 104 -21.96 13.87 24.69
N LEU A 105 -20.85 13.88 23.95
CA LEU A 105 -19.94 15.02 23.88
C LEU A 105 -20.60 16.24 23.22
N ALA A 106 -21.40 16.04 22.16
CA ALA A 106 -22.15 17.11 21.51
C ALA A 106 -23.19 17.75 22.44
N ILE A 107 -23.96 16.92 23.15
CA ILE A 107 -24.92 17.37 24.17
C ILE A 107 -24.19 18.16 25.27
N TYR A 108 -23.03 17.68 25.73
CA TYR A 108 -22.19 18.39 26.68
C TYR A 108 -21.79 19.78 26.15
N PHE A 109 -21.26 19.86 24.93
CA PHE A 109 -20.83 21.12 24.33
C PHE A 109 -21.99 22.12 24.20
N SER A 110 -23.13 21.73 23.64
CA SER A 110 -24.28 22.62 23.55
C SER A 110 -24.81 23.05 24.92
N THR A 111 -24.69 22.20 25.95
CA THR A 111 -25.19 22.54 27.30
C THR A 111 -24.27 23.51 28.03
N VAL A 112 -22.95 23.31 27.94
CA VAL A 112 -21.95 24.02 28.75
C VAL A 112 -21.47 25.31 28.09
N TYR A 113 -21.31 25.32 26.76
CA TYR A 113 -20.80 26.47 26.02
C TYR A 113 -21.95 27.38 25.56
N LYS A 114 -22.65 27.94 26.55
CA LYS A 114 -23.80 28.85 26.37
C LYS A 114 -23.45 30.34 26.56
N ASP A 115 -22.19 30.64 26.88
CA ASP A 115 -21.66 31.99 27.13
C ASP A 115 -20.59 32.33 26.09
N LYS A 116 -20.69 33.51 25.46
CA LYS A 116 -19.77 33.90 24.37
C LYS A 116 -18.30 33.88 24.78
N LYS A 117 -17.98 34.36 25.99
CA LYS A 117 -16.61 34.34 26.55
C LYS A 117 -16.02 32.93 26.51
N LYS A 118 -16.75 31.93 26.99
CA LYS A 118 -16.29 30.53 27.00
C LYS A 118 -16.12 29.95 25.60
N ILE A 119 -17.07 30.26 24.70
CA ILE A 119 -17.00 29.87 23.29
C ILE A 119 -15.73 30.43 22.66
N ASN A 120 -15.51 31.75 22.79
CA ASN A 120 -14.36 32.44 22.23
C ASN A 120 -13.02 31.91 22.78
N THR A 121 -12.90 31.66 24.09
CA THR A 121 -11.64 31.13 24.65
C THR A 121 -11.30 29.74 24.08
N LEU A 122 -12.29 28.85 23.95
CA LEU A 122 -12.03 27.52 23.38
C LEU A 122 -11.78 27.58 21.87
N LEU A 123 -12.49 28.44 21.12
CA LEU A 123 -12.21 28.68 19.70
C LEU A 123 -10.80 29.22 19.47
N PHE A 124 -10.34 30.11 20.35
CA PHE A 124 -8.97 30.60 20.30
C PHE A 124 -7.95 29.48 20.56
N THR A 125 -8.27 28.52 21.43
CA THR A 125 -7.44 27.32 21.65
C THR A 125 -7.33 26.46 20.38
N PHE A 126 -8.45 26.22 19.69
CA PHE A 126 -8.41 25.57 18.37
C PHE A 126 -7.55 26.36 17.38
N LEU A 127 -7.68 27.69 17.35
CA LEU A 127 -6.88 28.54 16.46
C LEU A 127 -5.38 28.48 16.76
N ILE A 128 -4.98 28.40 18.05
CA ILE A 128 -3.58 28.18 18.43
C ILE A 128 -3.07 26.86 17.86
N THR A 129 -3.82 25.77 18.02
CA THR A 129 -3.41 24.48 17.46
C THR A 129 -3.34 24.50 15.93
N SER A 130 -4.23 25.25 15.26
CA SER A 130 -4.18 25.46 13.80
C SER A 130 -2.88 26.13 13.37
N LEU A 131 -2.47 27.18 14.07
CA LEU A 131 -1.24 27.90 13.75
C LEU A 131 -0.03 26.98 13.90
N VAL A 132 0.07 26.21 14.99
CA VAL A 132 1.17 25.25 15.19
C VAL A 132 1.20 24.21 14.08
N ILE A 133 0.06 23.60 13.75
CA ILE A 133 -0.06 22.61 12.67
C ILE A 133 0.28 23.23 11.31
N SER A 134 -0.12 24.48 11.06
CA SER A 134 0.18 25.16 9.80
C SER A 134 1.67 25.45 9.66
N ILE A 135 2.33 25.93 10.72
CA ILE A 135 3.78 26.15 10.74
C ILE A 135 4.51 24.83 10.49
N ASP A 136 4.12 23.77 11.21
CA ASP A 136 4.70 22.45 11.08
C ASP A 136 4.51 21.87 9.66
N ALA A 137 3.32 22.02 9.07
CA ALA A 137 3.05 21.65 7.68
C ALA A 137 3.95 22.40 6.67
N LEU A 138 4.25 23.67 6.93
CA LEU A 138 5.19 24.43 6.10
C LEU A 138 6.64 23.99 6.31
N LEU A 139 7.06 23.63 7.52
CA LEU A 139 8.37 23.04 7.78
C LEU A 139 8.51 21.68 7.08
N ASN A 140 7.46 20.85 7.15
CA ASN A 140 7.40 19.57 6.45
C ASN A 140 7.61 19.79 4.94
N PHE A 141 6.91 20.77 4.37
CA PHE A 141 6.96 21.06 2.94
C PHE A 141 8.31 21.67 2.51
N TYR A 142 8.79 22.70 3.18
CA TYR A 142 9.97 23.46 2.75
C TYR A 142 11.30 22.83 3.14
N LEU A 143 11.36 22.15 4.28
CA LEU A 143 12.60 21.59 4.83
C LEU A 143 12.61 20.07 4.88
N GLY A 144 11.47 19.40 4.67
CA GLY A 144 11.36 17.96 4.88
C GLY A 144 11.37 17.54 6.35
N ILE A 145 11.18 18.49 7.28
CA ILE A 145 11.31 18.29 8.73
C ILE A 145 9.97 18.60 9.42
N ASP A 146 9.61 17.74 10.36
CA ASP A 146 8.47 17.86 11.25
C ASP A 146 8.92 18.11 12.70
N LEU A 147 8.22 19.01 13.40
CA LEU A 147 8.53 19.42 14.77
C LEU A 147 8.57 18.24 15.75
N PHE A 148 7.76 17.21 15.52
CA PHE A 148 7.58 16.07 16.43
C PHE A 148 8.10 14.75 15.87
N LEU A 149 8.14 14.62 14.54
CA LEU A 149 8.52 13.37 13.86
C LEU A 149 9.97 13.37 13.33
N GLY A 150 10.63 14.53 13.20
CA GLY A 150 11.94 14.66 12.57
C GLY A 150 11.83 14.65 11.05
N ASN A 151 12.71 13.93 10.35
CA ASN A 151 12.69 13.90 8.87
C ASN A 151 11.46 13.13 8.35
N VAL A 152 10.66 13.78 7.50
CA VAL A 152 9.39 13.25 7.00
C VAL A 152 9.32 13.07 5.48
N GLY A 153 10.28 13.60 4.72
CA GLY A 153 10.35 13.47 3.27
C GLY A 153 11.20 14.56 2.61
N GLU A 154 11.23 14.57 1.29
CA GLU A 154 12.00 15.55 0.51
C GLU A 154 11.33 16.94 0.49
N PRO A 155 12.12 18.03 0.50
CA PRO A 155 11.62 19.39 0.31
C PRO A 155 10.79 19.58 -0.97
N PHE A 156 9.82 20.48 -0.90
CA PHE A 156 8.85 20.81 -1.96
C PHE A 156 7.98 19.64 -2.42
N THR A 157 7.80 18.62 -1.57
CA THR A 157 6.94 17.47 -1.88
C THR A 157 5.66 17.46 -1.04
N ARG A 158 4.52 17.25 -1.69
CA ARG A 158 3.22 17.12 -1.01
C ARG A 158 3.21 15.99 0.02
N ALA A 159 3.87 14.87 -0.28
CA ALA A 159 3.88 13.68 0.56
C ALA A 159 4.63 13.88 1.89
N ALA A 160 5.52 14.87 1.97
CA ALA A 160 6.20 15.24 3.20
C ALA A 160 5.24 15.87 4.23
N ILE A 161 4.14 16.50 3.79
CA ILE A 161 3.18 17.17 4.67
C ILE A 161 2.38 16.12 5.47
N LYS A 162 2.82 15.87 6.69
CA LYS A 162 2.14 15.02 7.67
C LYS A 162 1.63 15.87 8.83
N SER A 163 2.49 16.73 9.37
CA SER A 163 2.31 17.38 10.65
C SER A 163 1.91 16.37 11.75
N THR A 164 1.35 16.85 12.85
CA THR A 164 0.82 16.04 13.95
C THR A 164 -0.48 15.32 13.60
N VAL A 165 -1.13 15.64 12.46
CA VAL A 165 -2.39 15.02 12.01
C VAL A 165 -2.13 13.74 11.21
N GLY A 166 -0.98 13.65 10.53
CA GLY A 166 -0.45 12.43 9.90
C GLY A 166 -0.71 12.27 8.40
N ASN A 167 -1.52 13.14 7.78
CA ASN A 167 -1.80 13.11 6.34
C ASN A 167 -2.17 14.50 5.83
N VAL A 168 -1.55 14.90 4.71
CA VAL A 168 -1.77 16.18 4.04
C VAL A 168 -3.24 16.58 3.83
N ILE A 169 -4.13 15.61 3.54
CA ILE A 169 -5.56 15.89 3.34
C ILE A 169 -6.20 16.31 4.67
N PHE A 170 -5.93 15.58 5.75
CA PHE A 170 -6.55 15.85 7.05
C PHE A 170 -5.94 17.08 7.72
N THR A 171 -4.64 17.31 7.53
CA THR A 171 -3.95 18.52 7.96
C THR A 171 -4.58 19.75 7.31
N ALA A 172 -4.73 19.75 5.98
CA ALA A 172 -5.37 20.84 5.26
C ALA A 172 -6.82 21.03 5.73
N ASN A 173 -7.61 19.96 5.83
CA ASN A 173 -9.00 20.05 6.28
C ASN A 173 -9.15 20.67 7.69
N TYR A 174 -8.29 20.31 8.64
CA TYR A 174 -8.31 20.89 9.98
C TYR A 174 -8.06 22.40 9.95
N ILE A 175 -7.09 22.83 9.14
CA ILE A 175 -6.74 24.23 8.93
C ILE A 175 -7.90 24.97 8.25
N ASP A 176 -8.50 24.39 7.21
CA ASP A 176 -9.61 24.95 6.44
C ASP A 176 -10.83 25.25 7.30
N MET A 177 -11.19 24.31 8.19
CA MET A 177 -12.27 24.52 9.16
C MET A 177 -12.02 25.71 10.10
N LEU A 178 -10.76 26.11 10.30
CA LEU A 178 -10.36 27.19 11.20
C LEU A 178 -10.14 28.53 10.50
N LEU A 179 -10.11 28.57 9.16
CA LEU A 179 -10.04 29.83 8.41
C LEU A 179 -11.26 30.74 8.65
N PRO A 180 -12.53 30.27 8.63
CA PRO A 180 -13.68 31.11 8.99
C PRO A 180 -13.64 31.58 10.45
N ILE A 181 -13.09 30.77 11.36
CA ILE A 181 -12.95 31.11 12.78
C ILE A 181 -11.91 32.23 12.94
N ALA A 182 -10.75 32.13 12.28
CA ALA A 182 -9.74 33.18 12.24
C ALA A 182 -10.33 34.49 11.69
N LEU A 183 -11.11 34.40 10.60
CA LEU A 183 -11.80 35.56 10.03
C LEU A 183 -12.80 36.20 11.01
N TYR A 184 -13.52 35.40 11.80
CA TYR A 184 -14.37 35.92 12.88
C TYR A 184 -13.56 36.74 13.89
N PHE A 185 -12.44 36.24 14.41
CA PHE A 185 -11.61 37.00 15.36
C PHE A 185 -11.05 38.29 14.73
N ILE A 186 -10.70 38.27 13.43
CA ILE A 186 -10.23 39.47 12.70
C ILE A 186 -11.34 40.52 12.62
N LEU A 187 -12.60 40.12 12.36
CA LEU A 187 -13.71 41.04 12.12
C LEU A 187 -14.50 41.45 13.37
N SER A 188 -14.55 40.59 14.39
CA SER A 188 -15.39 40.75 15.59
C SER A 188 -14.90 41.89 16.50
N PHE A 189 -15.83 42.62 17.11
CA PHE A 189 -15.55 43.58 18.16
C PHE A 189 -15.79 43.01 19.56
N ASP A 190 -16.53 41.91 19.67
CA ASP A 190 -16.76 41.17 20.91
C ASP A 190 -15.99 39.85 20.97
N LEU A 191 -14.71 39.98 21.35
CA LEU A 191 -13.80 38.85 21.53
C LEU A 191 -14.00 38.13 22.88
N GLY A 192 -15.09 38.39 23.62
CA GLY A 192 -15.33 37.79 24.94
C GLY A 192 -14.45 38.36 26.06
N ILE A 193 -13.93 39.58 25.88
CA ILE A 193 -13.06 40.27 26.84
C ILE A 193 -13.92 41.26 27.65
N GLU A 194 -13.98 41.09 28.97
CA GLU A 194 -14.80 41.97 29.84
C GLU A 194 -14.39 43.45 29.82
N LYS A 195 -13.09 43.74 29.63
CA LYS A 195 -12.56 45.10 29.50
C LYS A 195 -11.55 45.15 28.33
N PRO A 196 -12.03 45.37 27.09
CA PRO A 196 -11.16 45.36 25.92
C PRO A 196 -10.22 46.58 25.95
N THR A 197 -8.91 46.34 25.97
CA THR A 197 -7.90 47.37 25.73
C THR A 197 -7.39 47.25 24.30
N PHE A 198 -6.87 48.35 23.74
CA PHE A 198 -6.33 48.35 22.38
C PHE A 198 -5.29 47.24 22.20
N LEU A 199 -4.34 47.10 23.13
CA LEU A 199 -3.27 46.10 23.04
C LEU A 199 -3.82 44.66 23.03
N LYS A 200 -4.78 44.33 23.92
CA LYS A 200 -5.36 42.98 23.98
C LYS A 200 -6.09 42.61 22.69
N VAL A 201 -6.93 43.52 22.18
CA VAL A 201 -7.68 43.31 20.93
C VAL A 201 -6.72 43.27 19.73
N PHE A 202 -5.72 44.14 19.71
CA PHE A 202 -4.68 44.15 18.68
C PHE A 202 -3.94 42.81 18.62
N SER A 203 -3.43 42.31 19.74
CA SER A 203 -2.70 41.04 19.79
C SER A 203 -3.54 39.87 19.28
N LEU A 204 -4.82 39.79 19.66
CA LEU A 204 -5.71 38.71 19.21
C LEU A 204 -6.04 38.80 17.72
N LYS A 205 -6.35 40.01 17.21
CA LYS A 205 -6.63 40.20 15.78
C LYS A 205 -5.38 39.96 14.93
N LEU A 206 -4.22 40.42 15.39
CA LEU A 206 -2.94 40.17 14.73
C LEU A 206 -2.62 38.68 14.69
N PHE A 207 -2.73 37.99 15.84
CA PHE A 207 -2.55 36.53 15.91
C PHE A 207 -3.47 35.80 14.93
N SER A 208 -4.74 36.19 14.88
CA SER A 208 -5.73 35.58 14.00
C SER A 208 -5.43 35.86 12.51
N SER A 209 -4.92 37.06 12.20
CA SER A 209 -4.47 37.42 10.85
C SER A 209 -3.27 36.58 10.42
N ILE A 210 -2.29 36.40 11.31
CA ILE A 210 -1.12 35.53 11.06
C ILE A 210 -1.58 34.08 10.87
N SER A 211 -2.44 33.58 11.76
CA SER A 211 -2.98 32.22 11.66
C SER A 211 -3.75 31.97 10.37
N PHE A 212 -4.57 32.95 9.93
CA PHE A 212 -5.27 32.86 8.64
C PHE A 212 -4.30 32.77 7.47
N ILE A 213 -3.30 33.67 7.41
CA ILE A 213 -2.36 33.74 6.30
C ILE A 213 -1.45 32.50 6.25
N VAL A 214 -0.86 32.11 7.38
CA VAL A 214 -0.01 30.92 7.46
C VAL A 214 -0.82 29.66 7.15
N GLY A 215 -2.06 29.57 7.65
CA GLY A 215 -2.97 28.46 7.35
C GLY A 215 -3.33 28.38 5.87
N LEU A 216 -3.66 29.51 5.24
CA LEU A 216 -3.95 29.56 3.82
C LEU A 216 -2.74 29.08 2.98
N VAL A 217 -1.53 29.54 3.32
CA VAL A 217 -0.30 29.07 2.65
C VAL A 217 -0.11 27.56 2.83
N ALA A 218 -0.33 27.03 4.03
CA ALA A 218 -0.23 25.59 4.30
C ALA A 218 -1.21 24.77 3.44
N VAL A 219 -2.45 25.25 3.28
CA VAL A 219 -3.45 24.59 2.42
C VAL A 219 -3.09 24.70 0.95
N VAL A 220 -2.56 25.85 0.51
CA VAL A 220 -2.04 26.05 -0.84
C VAL A 220 -0.95 25.02 -1.16
N VAL A 221 0.07 24.86 -0.31
CA VAL A 221 1.15 23.89 -0.58
C VAL A 221 0.72 22.44 -0.40
N ALA A 222 -0.36 22.17 0.36
CA ALA A 222 -0.95 20.84 0.51
C ALA A 222 -1.51 20.27 -0.80
N GLN A 223 -1.83 21.12 -1.79
CA GLN A 223 -2.24 20.71 -3.13
C GLN A 223 -3.36 19.66 -3.12
N THR A 224 -4.32 19.81 -2.19
CA THR A 224 -5.46 18.91 -2.03
C THR A 224 -6.68 19.51 -2.72
N ARG A 225 -7.10 18.85 -3.80
CA ARG A 225 -8.16 19.32 -4.71
C ARG A 225 -9.50 19.56 -4.02
N SER A 226 -9.91 18.63 -3.16
CA SER A 226 -11.20 18.71 -2.46
C SER A 226 -11.23 19.86 -1.43
N GLU A 227 -10.08 20.18 -0.82
CA GLU A 227 -9.96 21.32 0.10
C GLU A 227 -10.03 22.65 -0.64
N TYR A 228 -9.41 22.78 -1.83
CA TYR A 228 -9.57 23.99 -2.65
C TYR A 228 -11.03 24.25 -3.01
N LEU A 229 -11.76 23.20 -3.42
CA LEU A 229 -13.19 23.29 -3.68
C LEU A 229 -13.96 23.69 -2.42
N ALA A 230 -13.63 23.08 -1.28
CA ALA A 230 -14.26 23.42 0.01
C ALA A 230 -14.03 24.89 0.37
N ILE A 231 -12.81 25.42 0.29
CA ILE A 231 -12.52 26.84 0.56
C ILE A 231 -13.33 27.76 -0.36
N ILE A 232 -13.36 27.50 -1.67
CA ILE A 232 -14.10 28.33 -2.63
C ILE A 232 -15.57 28.39 -2.24
N VAL A 233 -16.19 27.23 -1.97
CA VAL A 233 -17.59 27.14 -1.56
C VAL A 233 -17.80 27.82 -0.20
N MET A 234 -16.93 27.58 0.78
CA MET A 234 -16.99 28.19 2.11
C MET A 234 -16.91 29.71 2.03
N THR A 235 -15.95 30.27 1.29
CA THR A 235 -15.80 31.72 1.12
C THR A 235 -16.99 32.34 0.39
N ALA A 236 -17.49 31.70 -0.67
CA ALA A 236 -18.66 32.17 -1.39
C ALA A 236 -19.92 32.19 -0.49
N LEU A 237 -20.21 31.08 0.21
CA LEU A 237 -21.35 30.99 1.13
C LEU A 237 -21.20 31.99 2.29
N TYR A 238 -20.01 32.10 2.89
CA TYR A 238 -19.75 33.06 3.96
C TYR A 238 -20.06 34.48 3.51
N ALA A 239 -19.52 34.91 2.36
CA ALA A 239 -19.73 36.25 1.83
C ALA A 239 -21.22 36.51 1.52
N VAL A 240 -21.85 35.62 0.74
CA VAL A 240 -23.25 35.76 0.31
C VAL A 240 -24.18 35.87 1.52
N PHE A 241 -24.09 34.94 2.48
CA PHE A 241 -24.99 34.95 3.62
C PHE A 241 -24.67 36.05 4.63
N TYR A 242 -23.40 36.43 4.78
CA TYR A 242 -23.06 37.62 5.55
C TYR A 242 -23.71 38.87 4.97
N PHE A 243 -23.59 39.11 3.67
CA PHE A 243 -24.20 40.28 3.02
C PHE A 243 -25.73 40.25 3.03
N ILE A 244 -26.37 39.08 2.96
CA ILE A 244 -27.84 38.98 3.04
C ILE A 244 -28.33 39.26 4.45
N TRP A 245 -27.72 38.63 5.47
CA TRP A 245 -28.23 38.67 6.84
C TRP A 245 -27.74 39.84 7.69
N SER A 246 -26.64 40.51 7.31
CA SER A 246 -26.11 41.65 8.08
C SER A 246 -26.80 42.99 7.82
N ARG A 247 -27.55 43.16 6.72
CA ARG A 247 -28.10 44.47 6.28
C ARG A 247 -28.96 45.20 7.32
N LYS A 248 -29.64 44.44 8.20
CA LYS A 248 -30.57 44.99 9.21
C LYS A 248 -30.04 44.90 10.64
N LYS A 249 -28.78 44.49 10.83
CA LYS A 249 -28.21 44.21 12.16
C LYS A 249 -27.16 45.24 12.53
N LYS A 250 -27.22 45.72 13.78
CA LYS A 250 -26.21 46.60 14.36
C LYS A 250 -25.18 45.77 15.10
N ASP A 251 -23.96 46.29 15.15
CA ASP A 251 -22.89 45.72 15.97
C ASP A 251 -22.99 46.30 17.38
N LYS A 252 -23.63 45.55 18.29
CA LYS A 252 -23.94 46.07 19.63
C LYS A 252 -22.67 46.31 20.44
N ALA A 253 -21.66 45.45 20.26
CA ALA A 253 -20.38 45.57 20.95
C ALA A 253 -19.61 46.81 20.51
N PHE A 254 -19.55 47.07 19.20
CA PHE A 254 -18.95 48.30 18.68
C PHE A 254 -19.65 49.56 19.22
N GLU A 255 -20.98 49.59 19.21
CA GLU A 255 -21.73 50.74 19.74
C GLU A 255 -21.49 50.92 21.26
N GLN A 256 -21.43 49.85 22.04
CA GLN A 256 -21.13 49.92 23.48
C GLN A 256 -19.71 50.43 23.77
N ILE A 257 -18.70 50.01 22.99
CA ILE A 257 -17.34 50.54 23.12
C ILE A 257 -17.34 52.01 22.73
N LYS A 258 -18.05 52.39 21.66
CA LYS A 258 -18.14 53.78 21.19
C LYS A 258 -18.78 54.71 22.21
N THR A 259 -19.82 54.27 22.93
CA THR A 259 -20.44 55.06 24.01
C THR A 259 -19.55 55.21 25.23
N THR A 260 -18.67 54.24 25.48
CA THR A 260 -17.78 54.22 26.67
C THR A 260 -16.44 54.92 26.41
N ASP A 261 -15.84 54.69 25.23
CA ASP A 261 -14.57 55.26 24.78
C ASP A 261 -14.55 55.37 23.24
N GLU A 262 -15.00 56.52 22.73
CA GLU A 262 -15.09 56.78 21.29
C GLU A 262 -13.72 56.72 20.58
N LYS A 263 -12.65 57.14 21.26
CA LYS A 263 -11.29 57.12 20.69
C LYS A 263 -10.83 55.68 20.48
N LEU A 264 -11.06 54.80 21.46
CA LEU A 264 -10.78 53.37 21.36
C LEU A 264 -11.61 52.72 20.25
N ALA A 265 -12.92 52.99 20.19
CA ALA A 265 -13.79 52.44 19.14
C ALA A 265 -13.30 52.79 17.72
N LYS A 266 -12.98 54.07 17.46
CA LYS A 266 -12.43 54.51 16.17
C LYS A 266 -11.10 53.83 15.85
N LYS A 267 -10.20 53.69 16.82
CA LYS A 267 -8.92 52.96 16.65
C LYS A 267 -9.14 51.49 16.30
N LEU A 268 -10.04 50.79 17.00
CA LEU A 268 -10.34 49.38 16.76
C LEU A 268 -11.03 49.15 15.41
N LYS A 269 -11.90 50.07 14.98
CA LYS A 269 -12.52 50.00 13.65
C LYS A 269 -11.50 50.12 12.53
N ARG A 270 -10.62 51.13 12.61
CA ARG A 270 -9.52 51.30 11.64
C ARG A 270 -8.60 50.09 11.62
N LEU A 271 -8.21 49.59 12.79
CA LEU A 271 -7.40 48.37 12.91
C LEU A 271 -8.06 47.18 12.20
N THR A 272 -9.34 46.94 12.46
CA THR A 272 -10.11 45.84 11.84
C THR A 272 -10.17 45.99 10.32
N GLN A 273 -10.43 47.20 9.81
CA GLN A 273 -10.43 47.49 8.38
C GLN A 273 -9.06 47.24 7.73
N TYR A 274 -7.98 47.73 8.35
CA TYR A 274 -6.63 47.54 7.82
C TYR A 274 -6.20 46.08 7.83
N LEU A 275 -6.40 45.36 8.94
CA LEU A 275 -6.04 43.94 9.01
C LEU A 275 -6.86 43.10 8.01
N PHE A 276 -8.16 43.40 7.85
CA PHE A 276 -8.98 42.70 6.86
C PHE A 276 -8.52 42.97 5.43
N VAL A 277 -8.22 44.23 5.08
CA VAL A 277 -7.69 44.57 3.74
C VAL A 277 -6.33 43.90 3.52
N VAL A 278 -5.44 43.93 4.51
CA VAL A 278 -4.14 43.25 4.44
C VAL A 278 -4.31 41.75 4.22
N VAL A 279 -5.19 41.09 4.99
CA VAL A 279 -5.47 39.66 4.83
C VAL A 279 -6.02 39.36 3.43
N LEU A 280 -6.94 40.17 2.92
CA LEU A 280 -7.52 40.00 1.58
C LEU A 280 -6.46 40.16 0.48
N VAL A 281 -5.64 41.22 0.55
CA VAL A 281 -4.56 41.47 -0.42
C VAL A 281 -3.52 40.36 -0.37
N LEU A 282 -3.07 39.95 0.83
CA LEU A 282 -2.12 38.86 0.98
C LEU A 282 -2.69 37.53 0.47
N SER A 283 -3.98 37.25 0.69
CA SER A 283 -4.62 36.04 0.17
C SER A 283 -4.59 36.01 -1.36
N LEU A 284 -4.91 37.13 -2.02
CA LEU A 284 -4.82 37.24 -3.48
C LEU A 284 -3.37 37.09 -3.96
N LEU A 285 -2.41 37.72 -3.28
CA LEU A 285 -0.98 37.59 -3.58
C LEU A 285 -0.49 36.14 -3.43
N ILE A 286 -0.93 35.41 -2.40
CA ILE A 286 -0.59 33.99 -2.22
C ILE A 286 -1.08 33.16 -3.41
N ILE A 287 -2.30 33.38 -3.88
CA ILE A 287 -2.83 32.65 -5.04
C ILE A 287 -1.97 32.94 -6.27
N VAL A 288 -1.58 34.19 -6.52
CA VAL A 288 -0.71 34.55 -7.65
C VAL A 288 0.70 33.94 -7.51
N ILE A 289 1.33 34.10 -6.34
CA ILE A 289 2.70 33.63 -6.08
C ILE A 289 2.79 32.11 -6.22
N TYR A 290 1.84 31.35 -5.68
CA TYR A 290 1.91 29.88 -5.72
C TYR A 290 1.41 29.26 -7.02
N ASN A 291 0.96 30.07 -7.99
CA ASN A 291 0.69 29.63 -9.36
C ASN A 291 1.74 30.16 -10.36
N THR A 292 2.81 30.80 -9.88
CA THR A 292 3.92 31.28 -10.73
C THR A 292 5.23 30.57 -10.35
N PRO A 293 6.12 30.25 -11.31
CA PRO A 293 7.42 29.66 -11.00
C PRO A 293 8.31 30.64 -10.22
N ASN A 294 8.70 30.28 -8.99
CA ASN A 294 9.58 31.09 -8.14
C ASN A 294 10.20 30.20 -7.03
N PRO A 295 11.14 30.71 -6.21
CA PRO A 295 11.78 29.92 -5.16
C PRO A 295 10.81 29.31 -4.12
N LEU A 296 9.68 29.96 -3.83
CA LEU A 296 8.67 29.45 -2.88
C LEU A 296 7.88 28.28 -3.46
N THR A 297 7.79 28.17 -4.79
CA THR A 297 7.12 27.04 -5.47
C THR A 297 8.11 25.94 -5.87
N GLY A 298 9.38 26.03 -5.46
CA GLY A 298 10.43 25.12 -5.92
C GLY A 298 10.66 25.25 -7.42
N ASN A 299 10.57 26.47 -7.95
CA ASN A 299 10.62 26.83 -9.37
C ASN A 299 9.51 26.16 -10.20
N GLY A 300 8.27 26.15 -9.69
CA GLY A 300 7.09 25.63 -10.41
C GLY A 300 6.67 24.20 -10.08
N LYS A 301 7.25 23.58 -9.03
CA LYS A 301 6.80 22.27 -8.52
C LYS A 301 5.44 22.32 -7.82
N VAL A 302 4.96 23.51 -7.47
CA VAL A 302 3.65 23.76 -6.89
C VAL A 302 2.83 24.60 -7.86
N SER A 303 1.64 24.11 -8.19
CA SER A 303 0.69 24.80 -9.07
C SER A 303 -0.72 24.31 -8.74
N MET A 304 -1.66 25.22 -8.48
CA MET A 304 -3.05 24.81 -8.21
C MET A 304 -3.78 24.43 -9.49
N THR A 305 -3.52 25.15 -10.58
CA THR A 305 -4.15 24.94 -11.88
C THR A 305 -3.87 23.54 -12.43
N ASP A 306 -2.63 23.07 -12.30
CA ASP A 306 -2.25 21.71 -12.71
C ASP A 306 -2.99 20.64 -11.90
N ARG A 307 -3.30 20.93 -10.63
CA ARG A 307 -4.04 20.01 -9.76
C ARG A 307 -5.51 19.90 -10.17
N PHE A 308 -6.12 21.00 -10.60
CA PHE A 308 -7.47 20.99 -11.17
C PHE A 308 -7.50 20.27 -12.52
N ALA A 309 -6.54 20.51 -13.42
CA ALA A 309 -6.45 19.83 -14.72
C ALA A 309 -6.34 18.29 -14.54
N ALA A 310 -5.55 17.84 -13.58
CA ALA A 310 -5.37 16.42 -13.28
C ALA A 310 -6.61 15.73 -12.65
N MET A 311 -7.69 16.45 -12.32
CA MET A 311 -8.98 15.86 -11.90
C MET A 311 -9.72 15.16 -13.04
N ALA A 312 -9.47 15.59 -14.28
CA ALA A 312 -10.05 14.94 -15.45
C ALA A 312 -9.40 13.57 -15.75
N SER A 313 -8.26 13.25 -15.11
CA SER A 313 -7.53 12.01 -15.34
C SER A 313 -8.34 10.76 -14.98
N VAL A 314 -8.24 9.75 -15.83
CA VAL A 314 -8.90 8.44 -15.68
C VAL A 314 -8.51 7.78 -14.35
N SER A 315 -7.25 7.95 -13.94
CA SER A 315 -6.70 7.33 -12.73
C SER A 315 -7.44 7.73 -11.45
N SER A 316 -7.72 9.03 -11.30
CA SER A 316 -8.39 9.53 -10.10
C SER A 316 -9.88 9.19 -10.05
N LYS A 317 -10.51 8.79 -11.16
CA LYS A 317 -11.94 8.49 -11.23
C LYS A 317 -12.21 7.02 -10.93
N ASP A 318 -11.50 6.12 -11.60
CA ASP A 318 -11.70 4.67 -11.46
C ASP A 318 -11.47 4.21 -10.01
N GLU A 319 -10.44 4.75 -9.35
CA GLU A 319 -10.19 4.49 -7.92
C GLU A 319 -11.36 4.89 -7.02
N ARG A 320 -11.91 6.09 -7.26
CA ARG A 320 -12.98 6.64 -6.43
C ARG A 320 -14.25 5.87 -6.64
N PHE A 321 -14.58 5.55 -7.89
CA PHE A 321 -15.74 4.74 -8.23
C PHE A 321 -15.64 3.35 -7.64
N LEU A 322 -14.49 2.69 -7.80
CA LEU A 322 -14.28 1.37 -7.20
C LEU A 322 -14.46 1.41 -5.69
N SER A 323 -13.85 2.37 -5.01
CA SER A 323 -13.96 2.55 -3.56
C SER A 323 -15.38 2.93 -3.10
N TRP A 324 -16.10 3.79 -3.84
CA TRP A 324 -17.47 4.19 -3.50
C TRP A 324 -18.44 3.03 -3.68
N PHE A 325 -18.42 2.40 -4.85
CA PHE A 325 -19.38 1.38 -5.24
C PHE A 325 -19.11 0.01 -4.60
N THR A 326 -17.89 -0.25 -4.10
CA THR A 326 -17.66 -1.36 -3.16
C THR A 326 -18.58 -1.27 -1.94
N SER A 327 -18.95 -0.05 -1.50
CA SER A 327 -19.92 0.11 -0.39
C SER A 327 -21.34 -0.33 -0.77
N LEU A 328 -21.69 -0.33 -2.06
CA LEU A 328 -22.97 -0.85 -2.53
C LEU A 328 -23.01 -2.38 -2.46
N GLU A 329 -21.91 -3.06 -2.78
CA GLU A 329 -21.81 -4.52 -2.58
C GLU A 329 -21.96 -4.90 -1.10
N LEU A 330 -21.43 -4.09 -0.17
CA LEU A 330 -21.69 -4.28 1.27
C LEU A 330 -23.18 -4.06 1.61
N TRP A 331 -23.80 -3.03 1.03
CA TRP A 331 -25.22 -2.75 1.26
C TRP A 331 -26.14 -3.86 0.72
N GLU A 332 -25.77 -4.49 -0.40
CA GLU A 332 -26.53 -5.60 -0.99
C GLU A 332 -26.64 -6.81 -0.05
N ASP A 333 -25.59 -7.10 0.73
CA ASP A 333 -25.62 -8.15 1.75
C ASP A 333 -26.65 -7.85 2.85
N HIS A 334 -26.74 -6.59 3.29
CA HIS A 334 -27.54 -6.17 4.45
C HIS A 334 -28.24 -4.82 4.26
N LYS A 335 -29.40 -4.84 3.59
CA LYS A 335 -30.05 -3.61 3.12
C LYS A 335 -30.53 -2.66 4.23
N LEU A 336 -31.07 -3.18 5.33
CA LEU A 336 -31.71 -2.36 6.38
C LEU A 336 -30.71 -1.71 7.33
N PHE A 337 -29.88 -2.53 7.97
CA PHE A 337 -28.94 -2.11 9.02
C PHE A 337 -27.48 -2.25 8.61
N GLY A 338 -27.18 -2.57 7.34
CA GLY A 338 -25.81 -2.66 6.83
C GLY A 338 -25.05 -3.86 7.38
N THR A 339 -23.83 -4.06 6.91
CA THR A 339 -22.95 -5.16 7.36
C THR A 339 -22.40 -4.94 8.78
N GLY A 340 -22.58 -3.75 9.35
CA GLY A 340 -22.05 -3.34 10.65
C GLY A 340 -21.07 -2.19 10.56
N ILE A 341 -21.15 -1.23 11.48
CA ILE A 341 -20.23 -0.09 11.50
C ILE A 341 -18.76 -0.54 11.62
N GLY A 342 -17.90 0.01 10.75
CA GLY A 342 -16.48 -0.32 10.68
C GLY A 342 -16.11 -1.59 9.90
N THR A 343 -17.03 -2.28 9.23
CA THR A 343 -16.70 -3.49 8.45
C THR A 343 -16.12 -3.22 7.07
N TYR A 344 -16.19 -1.98 6.54
CA TYR A 344 -15.65 -1.68 5.21
C TYR A 344 -14.17 -2.08 5.10
N GLN A 345 -13.34 -1.72 6.07
CA GLN A 345 -11.91 -2.05 6.06
C GLN A 345 -11.61 -3.57 6.10
N MET A 346 -12.56 -4.38 6.56
CA MET A 346 -12.43 -5.84 6.66
C MET A 346 -12.93 -6.52 5.37
N LEU A 347 -14.03 -6.02 4.81
CA LEU A 347 -14.70 -6.63 3.66
C LEU A 347 -14.25 -6.07 2.31
N SER A 348 -13.60 -4.90 2.28
CA SER A 348 -13.35 -4.16 1.04
C SER A 348 -12.61 -4.95 -0.03
N ILE A 349 -11.57 -5.71 0.30
CA ILE A 349 -10.81 -6.47 -0.71
C ILE A 349 -11.68 -7.55 -1.37
N THR A 350 -12.44 -8.30 -0.58
CA THR A 350 -13.32 -9.36 -1.10
C THR A 350 -14.48 -8.77 -1.90
N LYS A 351 -15.13 -7.73 -1.36
CA LYS A 351 -16.25 -7.05 -2.01
C LYS A 351 -15.84 -6.27 -3.26
N MET A 352 -14.61 -5.78 -3.29
CA MET A 352 -14.02 -5.21 -4.50
C MET A 352 -13.79 -6.27 -5.57
N GLY A 353 -13.37 -7.49 -5.21
CA GLY A 353 -13.32 -8.62 -6.13
C GLY A 353 -14.70 -8.92 -6.77
N GLU A 354 -15.75 -8.96 -5.95
CA GLU A 354 -17.15 -9.10 -6.40
C GLU A 354 -17.57 -7.97 -7.35
N TYR A 355 -17.27 -6.73 -7.00
CA TYR A 355 -17.60 -5.58 -7.86
C TYR A 355 -16.81 -5.61 -9.19
N LEU A 356 -15.52 -5.95 -9.14
CA LEU A 356 -14.65 -5.98 -10.33
C LEU A 356 -15.00 -7.10 -11.30
N ASP A 357 -15.56 -8.21 -10.82
CA ASP A 357 -16.00 -9.26 -11.73
C ASP A 357 -17.15 -8.77 -12.64
N LYS A 358 -18.07 -7.99 -12.07
CA LYS A 358 -19.18 -7.31 -12.77
C LYS A 358 -18.70 -6.08 -13.57
N HIS A 359 -17.68 -5.38 -13.09
CA HIS A 359 -17.16 -4.10 -13.62
C HIS A 359 -15.65 -4.13 -13.90
N PRO A 360 -15.19 -5.00 -14.82
CA PRO A 360 -13.77 -5.20 -15.05
C PRO A 360 -13.05 -3.99 -15.68
N GLU A 361 -13.79 -3.04 -16.25
CA GLU A 361 -13.26 -1.75 -16.71
C GLU A 361 -12.62 -0.91 -15.59
N LEU A 362 -12.81 -1.28 -14.32
CA LEU A 362 -12.23 -0.61 -13.15
C LEU A 362 -10.98 -1.31 -12.59
N TYR A 363 -10.45 -2.34 -13.25
CA TYR A 363 -9.21 -3.04 -12.83
C TYR A 363 -8.04 -2.07 -12.59
N TYR A 364 -7.95 -1.01 -13.40
CA TYR A 364 -6.95 0.05 -13.26
C TYR A 364 -7.02 0.76 -11.89
N GLY A 365 -8.23 0.93 -11.36
CA GLY A 365 -8.52 1.65 -10.12
C GLY A 365 -8.21 0.87 -8.84
N TRP A 366 -7.75 -0.37 -8.94
CA TRP A 366 -7.49 -1.21 -7.78
C TRP A 366 -6.49 -0.57 -6.80
N ASN A 367 -6.86 -0.56 -5.52
CA ASN A 367 -6.01 -0.08 -4.43
C ASN A 367 -6.43 -0.75 -3.12
N ASN A 368 -5.56 -0.70 -2.12
CA ASN A 368 -5.87 -1.20 -0.79
C ASN A 368 -6.72 -0.19 0.02
N PHE A 369 -8.00 -0.05 -0.35
CA PHE A 369 -8.92 0.88 0.30
C PHE A 369 -9.33 0.40 1.69
N LYS A 370 -8.88 1.12 2.72
CA LYS A 370 -9.35 0.92 4.11
C LYS A 370 -10.68 1.61 4.39
N ARG A 371 -11.10 2.54 3.54
CA ARG A 371 -12.30 3.38 3.68
C ARG A 371 -12.85 3.65 2.29
N ALA A 372 -14.15 3.93 2.20
CA ALA A 372 -14.79 4.19 0.91
C ALA A 372 -14.30 5.50 0.29
N HIS A 373 -13.67 6.40 1.04
CA HIS A 373 -13.37 7.76 0.59
C HIS A 373 -14.63 8.57 0.19
N ASN A 374 -15.74 8.23 0.83
CA ASN A 374 -17.00 8.95 0.87
C ASN A 374 -17.75 8.41 2.09
N ASP A 375 -17.85 9.22 3.14
CA ASP A 375 -18.45 8.79 4.41
C ASP A 375 -19.92 8.40 4.24
N TYR A 376 -20.64 8.99 3.28
CA TYR A 376 -22.05 8.70 3.03
C TYR A 376 -22.28 7.32 2.40
N PHE A 377 -21.47 6.96 1.40
CA PHE A 377 -21.51 5.61 0.84
C PHE A 377 -21.06 4.57 1.86
N GLN A 378 -20.02 4.87 2.66
CA GLN A 378 -19.59 3.96 3.71
C GLN A 378 -20.68 3.76 4.77
N VAL A 379 -21.35 4.83 5.20
CA VAL A 379 -22.51 4.76 6.10
C VAL A 379 -23.62 3.88 5.51
N LEU A 380 -23.91 3.99 4.21
CA LEU A 380 -24.91 3.15 3.55
C LEU A 380 -24.53 1.65 3.61
N GLY A 381 -23.29 1.30 3.28
CA GLY A 381 -22.82 -0.09 3.33
C GLY A 381 -22.78 -0.65 4.76
N GLU A 382 -22.32 0.15 5.71
CA GLU A 382 -22.06 -0.32 7.08
C GLU A 382 -23.29 -0.23 8.01
N THR A 383 -24.19 0.72 7.79
CA THR A 383 -25.38 0.95 8.65
C THR A 383 -26.72 0.82 7.92
N GLY A 384 -26.68 0.52 6.61
CA GLY A 384 -27.86 0.28 5.78
C GLY A 384 -28.67 1.53 5.49
N ILE A 385 -29.82 1.33 4.85
CA ILE A 385 -30.69 2.42 4.42
C ILE A 385 -31.22 3.23 5.61
N VAL A 386 -31.42 2.61 6.77
CA VAL A 386 -31.91 3.28 7.98
C VAL A 386 -30.88 4.28 8.50
N GLY A 387 -29.61 3.85 8.65
CA GLY A 387 -28.54 4.73 9.10
C GLY A 387 -28.25 5.84 8.10
N PHE A 388 -28.27 5.52 6.80
CA PHE A 388 -28.14 6.50 5.73
C PHE A 388 -29.23 7.59 5.79
N ILE A 389 -30.51 7.22 5.89
CA ILE A 389 -31.61 8.18 6.01
C ILE A 389 -31.43 9.09 7.24
N LEU A 390 -31.01 8.55 8.38
CA LEU A 390 -30.79 9.35 9.59
C LEU A 390 -29.67 10.38 9.41
N ILE A 391 -28.59 10.05 8.71
CA ILE A 391 -27.53 11.01 8.38
C ILE A 391 -28.03 12.08 7.40
N ILE A 392 -28.81 11.72 6.37
CA ILE A 392 -29.40 12.70 5.46
C ILE A 392 -30.36 13.64 6.21
N LEU A 393 -31.23 13.11 7.06
CA LEU A 393 -32.11 13.91 7.91
C LEU A 393 -31.34 14.82 8.87
N LEU A 394 -30.21 14.35 9.42
CA LEU A 394 -29.32 15.17 10.24
C LEU A 394 -28.77 16.34 9.44
N LEU A 395 -28.25 16.11 8.23
CA LEU A 395 -27.75 17.18 7.36
C LEU A 395 -28.85 18.18 6.99
N LEU A 396 -30.04 17.70 6.63
CA LEU A 396 -31.20 18.55 6.35
C LEU A 396 -31.62 19.37 7.57
N THR A 397 -31.53 18.80 8.77
CA THR A 397 -31.82 19.52 10.02
C THR A 397 -30.77 20.57 10.35
N LEU A 398 -29.49 20.30 10.10
CA LEU A 398 -28.41 21.28 10.24
C LEU A 398 -28.58 22.42 9.22
N ALA A 399 -28.95 22.10 7.96
CA ALA A 399 -29.29 23.09 6.95
C ALA A 399 -30.50 23.93 7.36
N TYR A 400 -31.55 23.30 7.90
CA TYR A 400 -32.69 24.02 8.45
C TYR A 400 -32.28 25.02 9.55
N TYR A 401 -31.40 24.62 10.48
CA TYR A 401 -30.88 25.54 11.50
C TYR A 401 -30.01 26.66 10.91
N PHE A 402 -29.20 26.35 9.90
CA PHE A 402 -28.40 27.34 9.17
C PHE A 402 -29.26 28.48 8.61
N PHE A 403 -30.44 28.19 8.06
CA PHE A 403 -31.33 29.20 7.49
C PHE A 403 -32.28 29.88 8.50
N THR A 404 -32.54 29.26 9.66
CA THR A 404 -33.54 29.76 10.62
C THR A 404 -32.95 30.48 11.82
N ILE A 405 -31.80 30.05 12.35
CA ILE A 405 -31.15 30.70 13.50
C ILE A 405 -30.74 32.16 13.21
N PRO A 406 -30.17 32.51 12.04
CA PRO A 406 -29.82 33.89 11.73
C PRO A 406 -30.96 34.89 11.86
N LYS A 407 -32.21 34.43 11.67
CA LYS A 407 -33.41 35.29 11.80
C LYS A 407 -33.68 35.72 13.25
N LYS A 408 -33.09 35.04 14.23
CA LYS A 408 -33.23 35.31 15.67
C LYS A 408 -32.04 36.05 16.28
N ILE A 409 -30.99 36.25 15.51
CA ILE A 409 -29.77 36.92 15.96
C ILE A 409 -29.91 38.41 15.65
N ASP A 410 -29.94 39.27 16.66
CA ASP A 410 -30.04 40.73 16.46
C ASP A 410 -28.68 41.41 16.32
N ASP A 411 -27.65 40.83 16.95
CA ASP A 411 -26.30 41.38 16.95
C ASP A 411 -25.50 40.90 15.73
N ARG A 412 -24.83 41.84 15.06
CA ARG A 412 -24.01 41.55 13.87
C ARG A 412 -22.79 40.70 14.22
N ASP A 413 -22.23 40.88 15.40
CA ASP A 413 -21.06 40.12 15.87
C ASP A 413 -21.43 38.65 16.13
N ASP A 414 -22.55 38.39 16.79
CA ASP A 414 -23.11 37.04 16.94
C ASP A 414 -23.44 36.38 15.59
N LEU A 415 -23.88 37.15 14.59
CA LEU A 415 -24.10 36.62 13.24
C LEU A 415 -22.78 36.17 12.59
N LEU A 416 -21.69 36.93 12.78
CA LEU A 416 -20.35 36.53 12.32
C LEU A 416 -19.92 35.22 12.98
N LEU A 417 -20.03 35.11 14.31
CA LEU A 417 -19.69 33.88 15.03
C LEU A 417 -20.50 32.68 14.52
N PHE A 418 -21.82 32.84 14.38
CA PHE A 418 -22.69 31.79 13.86
C PHE A 418 -22.31 31.34 12.45
N LEU A 419 -22.02 32.30 11.56
CA LEU A 419 -21.59 32.01 10.20
C LEU A 419 -20.25 31.27 10.18
N SER A 420 -19.26 31.71 10.95
CA SER A 420 -17.95 31.04 11.01
C SER A 420 -18.05 29.60 11.48
N LEU A 421 -18.81 29.35 12.55
CA LEU A 421 -19.04 27.98 13.04
C LEU A 421 -19.78 27.12 12.01
N SER A 422 -20.84 27.66 11.41
CA SER A 422 -21.68 26.91 10.48
C SER A 422 -20.96 26.61 9.17
N ILE A 423 -20.22 27.57 8.61
CA ILE A 423 -19.47 27.40 7.36
C ILE A 423 -18.31 26.41 7.56
N ALA A 424 -17.67 26.37 8.73
CA ALA A 424 -16.70 25.33 9.06
C ALA A 424 -17.33 23.91 9.03
N VAL A 425 -18.55 23.77 9.54
CA VAL A 425 -19.31 22.50 9.47
C VAL A 425 -19.71 22.15 8.04
N VAL A 426 -20.08 23.14 7.21
CA VAL A 426 -20.33 22.91 5.77
C VAL A 426 -19.06 22.41 5.07
N GLY A 427 -17.89 23.01 5.34
CA GLY A 427 -16.61 22.55 4.82
C GLY A 427 -16.32 21.08 5.17
N PHE A 428 -16.54 20.71 6.44
CA PHE A 428 -16.42 19.32 6.89
C PHE A 428 -17.39 18.37 6.16
N ALA A 429 -18.65 18.78 5.94
CA ALA A 429 -19.64 17.97 5.23
C ALA A 429 -19.28 17.79 3.74
N ILE A 430 -18.84 18.86 3.06
CA ILE A 430 -18.35 18.78 1.67
C ILE A 430 -17.16 17.82 1.59
N GLN A 431 -16.22 17.92 2.53
CA GLN A 431 -15.06 17.05 2.53
C GLN A 431 -15.41 15.58 2.79
N SER A 432 -16.49 15.30 3.51
CA SER A 432 -17.01 13.95 3.75
C SER A 432 -17.54 13.26 2.48
N VAL A 433 -17.81 14.01 1.40
CA VAL A 433 -18.13 13.44 0.07
C VAL A 433 -16.89 12.86 -0.61
N PHE A 434 -15.73 13.50 -0.43
CA PHE A 434 -14.48 13.18 -1.14
C PHE A 434 -13.44 12.50 -0.26
N SER A 435 -13.71 12.32 1.03
CA SER A 435 -12.76 11.84 2.03
C SER A 435 -13.52 11.33 3.25
N PHE A 436 -12.82 11.18 4.37
CA PHE A 436 -13.34 10.62 5.61
C PHE A 436 -12.93 11.43 6.86
N PRO A 437 -13.13 12.75 6.88
CA PRO A 437 -12.61 13.61 7.95
C PRO A 437 -13.16 13.26 9.34
N GLY A 438 -14.34 12.61 9.43
CA GLY A 438 -14.90 12.11 10.68
C GLY A 438 -14.13 10.97 11.34
N HIS A 439 -13.28 10.28 10.58
CA HIS A 439 -12.42 9.21 11.10
C HIS A 439 -11.10 9.72 11.70
N LEU A 440 -10.86 11.03 11.68
CA LEU A 440 -9.66 11.68 12.20
C LEU A 440 -10.03 12.62 13.34
N LEU A 441 -9.41 12.40 14.49
CA LEU A 441 -9.93 12.95 15.73
C LEU A 441 -9.91 14.49 15.83
N PRO A 442 -8.84 15.21 15.42
CA PRO A 442 -8.83 16.68 15.51
C PRO A 442 -10.00 17.30 14.73
N ASN A 443 -10.25 16.81 13.51
CA ASN A 443 -11.29 17.30 12.61
C ASN A 443 -12.68 16.95 13.16
N ALA A 444 -12.89 15.71 13.58
CA ALA A 444 -14.16 15.26 14.17
C ALA A 444 -14.50 16.03 15.47
N LEU A 445 -13.51 16.29 16.34
CA LEU A 445 -13.69 17.03 17.57
C LEU A 445 -14.05 18.51 17.29
N ALA A 446 -13.34 19.16 16.37
CA ALA A 446 -13.64 20.52 15.94
C ALA A 446 -15.04 20.63 15.32
N ALA A 447 -15.40 19.72 14.40
CA ALA A 447 -16.72 19.69 13.77
C ALA A 447 -17.84 19.48 14.81
N THR A 448 -17.64 18.55 15.73
CA THR A 448 -18.59 18.27 16.82
C THR A 448 -18.79 19.51 17.68
N PHE A 449 -17.71 20.18 18.08
CA PHE A 449 -17.79 21.41 18.86
C PHE A 449 -18.51 22.53 18.10
N PHE A 450 -18.12 22.80 16.84
CA PHE A 450 -18.69 23.89 16.05
C PHE A 450 -20.18 23.68 15.78
N ALA A 451 -20.59 22.47 15.38
CA ALA A 451 -21.99 22.14 15.16
C ALA A 451 -22.80 22.27 16.45
N SER A 452 -22.27 21.77 17.57
CA SER A 452 -22.94 21.81 18.88
C SER A 452 -23.16 23.23 19.39
N VAL A 453 -22.18 24.12 19.22
CA VAL A 453 -22.32 25.53 19.60
C VAL A 453 -23.27 26.26 18.66
N ALA A 454 -23.16 26.06 17.35
CA ALA A 454 -24.01 26.72 16.34
C ALA A 454 -25.51 26.46 16.56
N ILE A 455 -25.88 25.23 16.96
CA ILE A 455 -27.28 24.85 17.26
C ILE A 455 -27.66 25.00 18.74
N GLY A 456 -26.75 25.51 19.57
CA GLY A 456 -26.87 25.54 21.03
C GLY A 456 -27.78 26.66 21.57
N PRO A 457 -27.98 26.70 22.89
CA PRO A 457 -28.78 27.72 23.58
C PRO A 457 -28.29 29.16 23.32
N TYR A 458 -26.99 29.35 23.10
CA TYR A 458 -26.41 30.68 22.85
C TYR A 458 -27.12 31.40 21.69
N PHE A 459 -27.34 30.70 20.57
CA PHE A 459 -28.02 31.26 19.41
C PHE A 459 -29.52 30.97 19.37
N THR A 460 -29.93 29.78 19.81
CA THR A 460 -31.35 29.39 19.74
C THR A 460 -32.22 30.06 20.79
N LYS A 461 -31.60 30.60 21.85
CA LYS A 461 -32.24 31.20 23.03
C LYS A 461 -33.23 30.27 23.74
N LYS A 462 -33.12 28.96 23.49
CA LYS A 462 -33.97 27.94 24.12
C LYS A 462 -33.44 27.59 25.51
N GLU A 463 -34.35 27.31 26.42
CA GLU A 463 -34.02 26.92 27.79
C GLU A 463 -33.45 25.50 27.87
N LEU A 464 -32.72 25.24 28.96
CA LEU A 464 -32.22 23.90 29.28
C LEU A 464 -33.37 23.04 29.81
N LYS A 465 -33.39 21.77 29.39
CA LYS A 465 -34.27 20.75 29.97
C LYS A 465 -33.67 20.22 31.27
N GLU A 466 -34.53 19.70 32.15
CA GLU A 466 -34.11 19.17 33.45
C GLU A 466 -34.67 17.76 33.70
N VAL A 467 -33.82 16.84 34.17
CA VAL A 467 -34.22 15.54 34.75
C VAL A 467 -34.01 15.62 36.26
N LYS A 468 -34.97 15.11 37.05
CA LYS A 468 -34.96 15.16 38.53
C LYS A 468 -35.22 13.78 39.14
N GLY A 469 -34.88 13.63 40.43
CA GLY A 469 -35.26 12.46 41.23
C GLY A 469 -34.51 11.18 40.85
N GLY A 470 -35.15 10.01 40.97
CA GLY A 470 -34.53 8.71 40.74
C GLY A 470 -34.00 8.49 39.31
N LEU A 471 -34.58 9.16 38.31
CA LEU A 471 -34.12 9.10 36.91
C LEU A 471 -32.70 9.65 36.73
N VAL A 472 -32.25 10.56 37.60
CA VAL A 472 -30.89 11.09 37.56
C VAL A 472 -29.86 9.98 37.75
N LEU A 473 -30.11 9.05 38.68
CA LEU A 473 -29.22 7.92 38.93
C LEU A 473 -29.12 7.03 37.68
N ILE A 474 -30.27 6.66 37.10
CA ILE A 474 -30.34 5.79 35.92
C ILE A 474 -29.58 6.41 34.73
N VAL A 475 -29.89 7.67 34.39
CA VAL A 475 -29.22 8.39 33.29
C VAL A 475 -27.71 8.48 33.54
N SER A 476 -27.31 8.79 34.77
CA SER A 476 -25.90 8.92 35.12
C SER A 476 -25.15 7.60 34.98
N VAL A 477 -25.74 6.48 35.41
CA VAL A 477 -25.16 5.14 35.26
C VAL A 477 -25.01 4.77 33.79
N LEU A 478 -26.03 5.01 32.96
CA LEU A 478 -25.98 4.70 31.51
C LEU A 478 -24.89 5.52 30.78
N VAL A 479 -24.78 6.80 31.12
CA VAL A 479 -23.75 7.69 30.57
C VAL A 479 -22.36 7.21 30.98
N LEU A 480 -22.15 6.89 32.26
CA LEU A 480 -20.85 6.38 32.72
C LEU A 480 -20.50 5.04 32.11
N LEU A 481 -21.46 4.12 32.02
CA LEU A 481 -21.24 2.83 31.38
C LEU A 481 -20.79 3.03 29.93
N SER A 482 -21.50 3.86 29.17
CA SER A 482 -21.14 4.17 27.78
C SER A 482 -19.74 4.78 27.65
N VAL A 483 -19.42 5.77 28.50
CA VAL A 483 -18.13 6.47 28.48
C VAL A 483 -16.99 5.54 28.92
N TYR A 484 -17.12 4.82 30.03
CA TYR A 484 -16.07 3.93 30.53
C TYR A 484 -15.85 2.72 29.62
N THR A 485 -16.91 2.14 29.04
CA THR A 485 -16.75 1.05 28.07
C THR A 485 -16.02 1.55 26.83
N SER A 486 -16.37 2.72 26.30
CA SER A 486 -15.64 3.31 25.16
C SER A 486 -14.18 3.62 25.53
N THR A 487 -13.90 4.19 26.71
CA THR A 487 -12.53 4.42 27.20
C THR A 487 -11.74 3.12 27.29
N TYR A 488 -12.31 2.08 27.91
CA TYR A 488 -11.66 0.78 28.03
C TYR A 488 -11.32 0.18 26.65
N LEU A 489 -12.26 0.18 25.71
CA LEU A 489 -12.05 -0.37 24.36
C LEU A 489 -11.00 0.42 23.57
N ARG A 490 -11.05 1.77 23.61
CA ARG A 490 -10.06 2.62 22.92
C ARG A 490 -8.66 2.50 23.51
N TRP A 491 -8.53 2.42 24.83
CA TRP A 491 -7.23 2.21 25.49
C TRP A 491 -6.68 0.81 25.24
N ASN A 492 -7.54 -0.20 25.25
CA ASN A 492 -7.14 -1.55 24.91
C ASN A 492 -6.64 -1.65 23.46
N HIS A 493 -7.32 -1.01 22.50
CA HIS A 493 -6.86 -0.92 21.11
C HIS A 493 -5.52 -0.16 21.00
N PHE A 494 -5.39 0.99 21.67
CA PHE A 494 -4.16 1.78 21.71
C PHE A 494 -2.96 0.97 22.23
N ILE A 495 -3.10 0.31 23.37
CA ILE A 495 -2.04 -0.51 23.96
C ILE A 495 -1.69 -1.69 23.05
N SER A 496 -2.69 -2.33 22.44
CA SER A 496 -2.48 -3.43 21.48
C SER A 496 -1.69 -2.97 20.25
N GLU A 497 -1.92 -1.75 19.77
CA GLU A 497 -1.14 -1.15 18.69
C GLU A 497 0.29 -0.81 19.10
N VAL A 498 0.53 -0.35 20.34
CA VAL A 498 1.89 -0.12 20.85
C VAL A 498 2.68 -1.43 20.83
N TYR A 499 2.07 -2.52 21.32
CA TYR A 499 2.66 -3.85 21.24
C TYR A 499 2.91 -4.30 19.79
N PHE A 500 1.94 -4.09 18.89
CA PHE A 500 2.12 -4.37 17.47
C PHE A 500 3.27 -3.57 16.86
N LYS A 501 3.37 -2.26 17.12
CA LYS A 501 4.41 -1.40 16.55
C LYS A 501 5.81 -1.86 16.98
N ASN A 502 5.97 -2.21 18.26
CA ASN A 502 7.22 -2.77 18.80
C ASN A 502 7.52 -4.16 18.23
N GLY A 503 6.52 -5.02 18.10
CA GLY A 503 6.62 -6.35 17.53
C GLY A 503 6.99 -6.33 16.05
N ASN A 504 6.29 -5.52 15.26
CA ASN A 504 6.58 -5.32 13.84
C ASN A 504 7.95 -4.68 13.62
N GLY A 505 8.34 -3.69 14.44
CA GLY A 505 9.70 -3.13 14.39
C GLY A 505 10.77 -4.21 14.59
N SER A 506 10.55 -5.10 15.56
CA SER A 506 11.45 -6.23 15.82
C SER A 506 11.43 -7.26 14.69
N TYR A 507 10.25 -7.55 14.12
CA TYR A 507 10.09 -8.42 12.95
C TYR A 507 10.86 -7.88 11.73
N MET A 508 10.74 -6.60 11.42
CA MET A 508 11.44 -5.98 10.29
C MET A 508 12.96 -6.04 10.47
N THR A 509 13.46 -5.82 11.69
CA THR A 509 14.89 -6.00 11.99
C THR A 509 15.31 -7.47 11.82
N TYR A 510 14.50 -8.40 12.30
CA TYR A 510 14.74 -9.83 12.11
C TYR A 510 14.83 -10.21 10.62
N VAL A 511 13.86 -9.81 9.79
CA VAL A 511 13.87 -10.07 8.34
C VAL A 511 15.10 -9.44 7.68
N LYS A 512 15.45 -8.20 8.03
CA LYS A 512 16.66 -7.55 7.50
C LYS A 512 17.93 -8.33 7.83
N ILE A 513 18.05 -8.88 9.04
CA ILE A 513 19.20 -9.72 9.40
C ILE A 513 19.25 -10.99 8.52
N LEU A 514 18.11 -11.62 8.27
CA LEU A 514 18.04 -12.80 7.39
C LEU A 514 18.42 -12.48 5.94
N GLU A 515 18.08 -11.30 5.44
CA GLU A 515 18.46 -10.84 4.10
C GLU A 515 19.96 -10.50 3.97
N GLU A 516 20.59 -10.01 5.04
CA GLU A 516 22.02 -9.66 5.06
C GLU A 516 22.94 -10.88 5.20
N LEU A 517 22.47 -11.97 5.84
CA LEU A 517 23.27 -13.19 6.05
C LEU A 517 23.86 -13.78 4.76
N PRO A 518 23.08 -14.04 3.69
CA PRO A 518 23.62 -14.55 2.42
C PRO A 518 24.48 -13.53 1.67
N LYS A 519 24.22 -12.23 1.82
CA LYS A 519 25.03 -11.17 1.19
C LYS A 519 26.43 -11.13 1.77
N ALA A 520 26.55 -11.28 3.09
CA ALA A 520 27.85 -11.35 3.76
C ALA A 520 28.71 -12.50 3.21
N ASP A 521 28.11 -13.66 2.92
CA ASP A 521 28.81 -14.78 2.28
C ASP A 521 29.32 -14.46 0.89
N ASN A 522 28.50 -13.78 0.08
CA ASN A 522 28.92 -13.35 -1.25
C ASN A 522 30.05 -12.32 -1.19
N TYR A 523 30.00 -11.36 -0.27
CA TYR A 523 31.08 -10.38 -0.08
C TYR A 523 32.38 -11.02 0.40
N ILE A 524 32.31 -11.96 1.36
CA ILE A 524 33.47 -12.73 1.80
C ILE A 524 34.08 -13.48 0.61
N LYS A 525 33.25 -14.14 -0.21
CA LYS A 525 33.71 -14.86 -1.40
C LYS A 525 34.33 -13.94 -2.45
N GLN A 526 33.80 -12.72 -2.62
CA GLN A 526 34.38 -11.71 -3.51
C GLN A 526 35.75 -11.26 -3.01
N LEU A 527 35.91 -10.97 -1.72
CA LEU A 527 37.19 -10.60 -1.13
C LEU A 527 38.20 -11.75 -1.17
N GLU A 528 37.75 -12.99 -0.98
CA GLU A 528 38.59 -14.19 -1.15
C GLU A 528 39.06 -14.35 -2.60
N ASN A 529 38.21 -14.02 -3.59
CA ASN A 529 38.62 -13.95 -5.00
C ASN A 529 39.57 -12.78 -5.28
N GLU A 530 39.36 -11.60 -4.68
CA GLU A 530 40.30 -10.47 -4.80
C GLU A 530 41.67 -10.82 -4.21
N LEU A 531 41.70 -11.51 -3.07
CA LEU A 531 42.94 -12.02 -2.48
C LEU A 531 43.65 -12.97 -3.46
N LYS A 532 42.92 -13.89 -4.10
CA LYS A 532 43.46 -14.78 -5.13
C LYS A 532 43.98 -14.00 -6.35
N ASN A 533 43.28 -12.94 -6.77
CA ASN A 533 43.72 -12.09 -7.87
C ASN A 533 44.99 -11.31 -7.52
N LEU A 534 45.14 -10.86 -6.26
CA LEU A 534 46.34 -10.22 -5.74
C LEU A 534 47.53 -11.19 -5.73
N GLU A 535 47.32 -12.43 -5.28
CA GLU A 535 48.35 -13.49 -5.27
C GLU A 535 48.82 -13.86 -6.68
N ASN A 536 47.91 -13.83 -7.66
CA ASN A 536 48.21 -14.13 -9.06
C ASN A 536 48.59 -12.89 -9.90
N TYR A 537 48.65 -11.69 -9.30
CA TYR A 537 48.88 -10.42 -10.00
C TYR A 537 48.00 -10.23 -11.24
N SER A 538 46.70 -10.49 -11.08
CA SER A 538 45.72 -10.49 -12.17
C SER A 538 44.60 -9.50 -11.92
N GLY A 539 43.83 -9.18 -12.97
CA GLY A 539 42.75 -8.18 -12.89
C GLY A 539 43.29 -6.81 -12.48
N GLN A 540 42.69 -6.22 -11.44
CA GLN A 540 43.09 -4.90 -10.93
C GLN A 540 44.51 -4.86 -10.32
N PHE A 541 45.09 -6.01 -9.99
CA PHE A 541 46.43 -6.11 -9.38
C PHE A 541 47.54 -6.40 -10.40
N ALA A 542 47.24 -6.38 -11.70
CA ALA A 542 48.23 -6.63 -12.76
C ALA A 542 49.41 -5.64 -12.73
N TYR A 543 49.20 -4.41 -12.25
CA TYR A 543 50.27 -3.42 -12.08
C TYR A 543 51.32 -3.83 -11.02
N LEU A 544 50.98 -4.73 -10.09
CA LEU A 544 51.87 -5.26 -9.07
C LEU A 544 52.71 -6.45 -9.56
N ASN A 545 52.54 -6.86 -10.81
CA ASN A 545 53.42 -7.85 -11.45
C ASN A 545 54.87 -7.32 -11.41
N PRO A 546 55.86 -8.15 -11.01
CA PRO A 546 57.24 -7.71 -10.83
C PRO A 546 57.82 -6.94 -12.04
N GLN A 547 57.57 -7.42 -13.26
CA GLN A 547 58.10 -6.80 -14.48
C GLN A 547 57.43 -5.46 -14.76
N THR A 548 56.09 -5.41 -14.66
CA THR A 548 55.28 -4.22 -14.92
C THR A 548 55.54 -3.10 -13.91
N TRP A 549 55.65 -3.45 -12.62
CA TRP A 549 55.98 -2.51 -11.55
C TRP A 549 57.36 -1.89 -11.74
N LYS A 550 58.36 -2.71 -12.07
CA LYS A 550 59.73 -2.29 -12.35
C LYS A 550 59.77 -1.26 -13.49
N GLU A 551 59.14 -1.58 -14.61
CA GLU A 551 59.08 -0.69 -15.79
C GLU A 551 58.37 0.64 -15.49
N GLN A 552 57.28 0.62 -14.72
CA GLN A 552 56.57 1.83 -14.32
C GLN A 552 57.40 2.72 -13.40
N LYS A 553 58.03 2.14 -12.37
CA LYS A 553 58.86 2.89 -11.41
C LYS A 553 60.15 3.41 -12.02
N GLN A 554 60.73 2.68 -12.96
CA GLN A 554 61.90 3.13 -13.71
C GLN A 554 61.59 4.36 -14.56
N LYS A 555 60.44 4.39 -15.25
CA LYS A 555 59.96 5.58 -15.98
C LYS A 555 59.67 6.75 -15.04
N GLU A 556 59.05 6.51 -13.90
CA GLU A 556 58.75 7.54 -12.90
C GLU A 556 60.02 8.19 -12.33
N HIS A 557 61.03 7.38 -11.98
CA HIS A 557 62.31 7.89 -11.46
C HIS A 557 63.09 8.69 -12.52
N MET A 558 63.09 8.24 -13.79
CA MET A 558 63.68 8.99 -14.90
C MET A 558 63.02 10.36 -15.10
N GLN A 559 61.68 10.43 -15.04
CA GLN A 559 60.94 11.69 -15.21
C GLN A 559 61.16 12.67 -14.06
N LYS A 560 61.40 12.18 -12.84
CA LYS A 560 61.58 12.99 -11.63
C LYS A 560 63.06 13.27 -11.28
N GLY A 561 64.01 12.77 -12.07
CA GLY A 561 65.45 12.94 -11.82
C GLY A 561 65.94 12.26 -10.53
N LEU A 562 65.28 11.17 -10.10
CA LEU A 562 65.58 10.47 -8.85
C LEU A 562 66.54 9.28 -9.07
N PRO A 563 67.42 8.96 -8.11
CA PRO A 563 68.25 7.75 -8.17
C PRO A 563 67.36 6.49 -8.16
N TYR A 564 67.70 5.50 -8.98
CA TYR A 564 66.95 4.25 -9.12
C TYR A 564 67.73 3.10 -8.46
N ASN A 565 67.17 2.53 -7.39
CA ASN A 565 67.68 1.32 -6.74
C ASN A 565 66.65 0.19 -6.87
N GLU A 566 67.02 -0.88 -7.58
CA GLU A 566 66.13 -2.00 -7.85
C GLU A 566 65.64 -2.71 -6.58
N LEU A 567 66.51 -2.83 -5.56
CA LEU A 567 66.17 -3.50 -4.30
C LEU A 567 65.14 -2.68 -3.51
N ASP A 568 65.27 -1.36 -3.49
CA ASP A 568 64.35 -0.47 -2.77
C ASP A 568 62.97 -0.45 -3.43
N ILE A 569 62.90 -0.49 -4.77
CA ILE A 569 61.65 -0.54 -5.53
C ILE A 569 60.92 -1.87 -5.35
N GLU A 570 61.65 -2.98 -5.28
CA GLU A 570 61.06 -4.29 -5.00
C GLU A 570 60.56 -4.38 -3.55
N ASN A 571 61.30 -3.83 -2.59
CA ASN A 571 60.85 -3.71 -1.21
C ASN A 571 59.56 -2.87 -1.09
N GLN A 572 59.46 -1.78 -1.85
CA GLN A 572 58.23 -0.97 -1.92
C GLN A 572 57.06 -1.78 -2.52
N ARG A 573 57.30 -2.60 -3.55
CA ARG A 573 56.28 -3.48 -4.14
C ARG A 573 55.75 -4.48 -3.12
N LEU A 574 56.66 -5.17 -2.43
CA LEU A 574 56.32 -6.16 -1.40
C LEU A 574 55.59 -5.50 -0.22
N ALA A 575 55.99 -4.30 0.18
CA ALA A 575 55.29 -3.53 1.20
C ALA A 575 53.85 -3.18 0.76
N GLU A 576 53.65 -2.77 -0.49
CA GLU A 576 52.32 -2.45 -1.02
C GLU A 576 51.45 -3.72 -1.16
N VAL A 577 52.00 -4.82 -1.66
CA VAL A 577 51.31 -6.13 -1.71
C VAL A 577 50.90 -6.59 -0.32
N ASN A 578 51.80 -6.51 0.67
CA ASN A 578 51.49 -6.90 2.05
C ASN A 578 50.46 -5.98 2.69
N LYS A 579 50.51 -4.68 2.41
CA LYS A 579 49.52 -3.71 2.88
C LYS A 579 48.13 -4.03 2.34
N ILE A 580 47.99 -4.24 1.02
CA ILE A 580 46.72 -4.60 0.39
C ILE A 580 46.23 -5.96 0.92
N LYS A 581 47.12 -6.96 1.02
CA LYS A 581 46.82 -8.28 1.58
C LYS A 581 46.26 -8.18 3.00
N ASN A 582 46.92 -7.41 3.87
CA ASN A 582 46.49 -7.21 5.24
C ASN A 582 45.15 -6.46 5.33
N GLN A 583 44.90 -5.50 4.44
CA GLN A 583 43.61 -4.81 4.35
C GLN A 583 42.48 -5.78 3.98
N ILE A 584 42.67 -6.59 2.94
CA ILE A 584 41.67 -7.59 2.50
C ILE A 584 41.42 -8.62 3.62
N LEU A 585 42.48 -9.16 4.23
CA LEU A 585 42.36 -10.12 5.34
C LEU A 585 41.66 -9.53 6.57
N SER A 586 41.93 -8.25 6.88
CA SER A 586 41.25 -7.53 7.96
C SER A 586 39.75 -7.38 7.68
N GLN A 587 39.38 -7.01 6.45
CA GLN A 587 37.97 -6.91 6.04
C GLN A 587 37.26 -8.27 6.10
N ILE A 588 37.89 -9.34 5.62
CA ILE A 588 37.35 -10.71 5.72
C ILE A 588 37.12 -11.09 7.18
N SER A 589 38.10 -10.84 8.05
CA SER A 589 38.01 -11.14 9.49
C SER A 589 36.87 -10.36 10.16
N GLN A 590 36.75 -9.07 9.85
CA GLN A 590 35.67 -8.21 10.37
C GLN A 590 34.30 -8.71 9.91
N LEU A 591 34.13 -9.05 8.64
CA LEU A 591 32.87 -9.60 8.11
C LEU A 591 32.52 -10.96 8.71
N LYS A 592 33.50 -11.86 8.87
CA LYS A 592 33.30 -13.17 9.53
C LYS A 592 32.88 -13.00 11.00
N SER A 593 33.48 -12.04 11.70
CA SER A 593 33.11 -11.70 13.09
C SER A 593 31.70 -11.10 13.18
N GLN A 594 31.33 -10.17 12.30
CA GLN A 594 29.96 -9.64 12.27
C GLN A 594 28.96 -10.74 11.96
N LYS A 595 29.25 -11.58 10.95
CA LYS A 595 28.39 -12.69 10.54
C LYS A 595 28.14 -13.68 11.69
N SER A 596 29.15 -13.99 12.51
CA SER A 596 28.98 -14.95 13.61
C SER A 596 28.02 -14.47 14.70
N GLN A 597 27.82 -13.16 14.86
CA GLN A 597 26.90 -12.56 15.84
C GLN A 597 25.45 -12.46 15.33
N LEU A 598 25.24 -12.41 14.01
CA LEU A 598 23.92 -12.20 13.40
C LEU A 598 22.87 -13.27 13.78
N PRO A 599 23.18 -14.58 13.86
CA PRO A 599 22.19 -15.59 14.24
C PRO A 599 21.61 -15.41 15.65
N GLN A 600 22.46 -15.02 16.62
CA GLN A 600 22.01 -14.74 17.98
C GLN A 600 21.13 -13.49 18.03
N LEU A 601 21.52 -12.45 17.28
CA LEU A 601 20.73 -11.23 17.17
C LEU A 601 19.37 -11.50 16.51
N ALA A 602 19.34 -12.32 15.45
CA ALA A 602 18.12 -12.76 14.80
C ALA A 602 17.18 -13.50 15.78
N ALA A 603 17.72 -14.37 16.63
CA ALA A 603 16.95 -15.07 17.66
C ALA A 603 16.33 -14.11 18.68
N GLN A 604 17.09 -13.11 19.13
CA GLN A 604 16.61 -12.08 20.06
C GLN A 604 15.46 -11.27 19.45
N TYR A 605 15.61 -10.81 18.21
CA TYR A 605 14.57 -10.04 17.52
C TYR A 605 13.35 -10.90 17.17
N TYR A 606 13.53 -12.17 16.83
CA TYR A 606 12.45 -13.14 16.64
C TYR A 606 11.61 -13.28 17.92
N GLU A 607 12.25 -13.55 19.07
CA GLU A 607 11.58 -13.72 20.36
C GLU A 607 10.88 -12.45 20.82
N LYS A 608 11.52 -11.29 20.62
CA LYS A 608 10.92 -9.99 20.91
C LYS A 608 9.70 -9.72 20.01
N ALA A 609 9.79 -10.02 18.71
CA ALA A 609 8.68 -9.88 17.78
C ALA A 609 7.51 -10.78 18.20
N LYS A 610 7.75 -12.07 18.42
CA LYS A 610 6.76 -13.05 18.89
C LYS A 610 6.05 -12.56 20.15
N THR A 611 6.80 -12.25 21.20
CA THR A 611 6.25 -11.86 22.51
C THR A 611 5.36 -10.62 22.42
N GLN A 612 5.81 -9.60 21.68
CA GLN A 612 5.08 -8.34 21.54
C GLN A 612 3.80 -8.53 20.70
N LEU A 613 3.87 -9.30 19.61
CA LEU A 613 2.71 -9.58 18.77
C LEU A 613 1.67 -10.44 19.50
N ILE A 614 2.09 -11.42 20.32
CA ILE A 614 1.18 -12.21 21.15
C ILE A 614 0.51 -11.35 22.23
N LYS A 615 1.24 -10.44 22.86
CA LYS A 615 0.66 -9.44 23.79
C LYS A 615 -0.37 -8.54 23.11
N SER A 616 -0.14 -8.17 21.85
CA SER A 616 -1.09 -7.39 21.06
C SER A 616 -2.42 -8.12 20.88
N VAL A 617 -2.39 -9.39 20.44
CA VAL A 617 -3.63 -10.15 20.17
C VAL A 617 -4.32 -10.67 21.44
N SER A 618 -3.58 -10.93 22.51
CA SER A 618 -4.17 -11.33 23.79
C SER A 618 -4.93 -10.17 24.48
N LEU A 619 -4.45 -8.94 24.33
CA LEU A 619 -5.18 -7.75 24.76
C LEU A 619 -6.34 -7.43 23.82
N ASN A 620 -6.10 -7.49 22.51
CA ASN A 620 -7.13 -7.31 21.50
C ASN A 620 -7.09 -8.37 20.40
N HIS A 621 -7.95 -9.38 20.53
CA HIS A 621 -8.07 -10.44 19.52
C HIS A 621 -8.51 -9.92 18.15
N THR A 622 -9.12 -8.73 18.04
CA THR A 622 -9.47 -8.14 16.75
C THR A 622 -8.32 -7.37 16.09
N TYR A 623 -7.12 -7.34 16.69
CA TYR A 623 -5.95 -6.68 16.11
C TYR A 623 -5.29 -7.56 15.03
N GLY A 624 -6.02 -7.81 13.95
CA GLY A 624 -5.69 -8.77 12.89
C GLY A 624 -4.30 -8.60 12.25
N LYS A 625 -3.77 -7.37 12.22
CA LYS A 625 -2.40 -7.09 11.73
C LYS A 625 -1.34 -7.92 12.47
N SER A 626 -1.50 -8.15 13.77
CA SER A 626 -0.54 -8.93 14.56
C SER A 626 -0.57 -10.41 14.17
N TYR A 627 -1.75 -10.97 13.90
CA TYR A 627 -1.89 -12.34 13.40
C TYR A 627 -1.18 -12.54 12.05
N PHE A 628 -1.25 -11.56 11.13
CA PHE A 628 -0.54 -11.64 9.84
C PHE A 628 0.97 -11.89 10.02
N TYR A 629 1.63 -11.12 10.88
CA TYR A 629 3.06 -11.32 11.15
C TYR A 629 3.34 -12.60 11.94
N LEU A 630 2.46 -12.97 12.88
CA LEU A 630 2.57 -14.23 13.62
C LEU A 630 2.45 -15.45 12.70
N GLY A 631 1.60 -15.40 11.66
CA GLY A 631 1.48 -16.45 10.66
C GLY A 631 2.79 -16.68 9.91
N THR A 632 3.55 -15.61 9.65
CA THR A 632 4.89 -15.70 9.06
C THR A 632 5.94 -16.22 10.05
N LEU A 633 5.88 -15.78 11.32
CA LEU A 633 6.80 -16.23 12.37
C LEU A 633 6.59 -17.71 12.74
N ALA A 634 5.37 -18.21 12.61
CA ALA A 634 4.97 -19.57 12.97
C ALA A 634 5.72 -20.68 12.21
N VAL A 635 6.37 -20.36 11.09
CA VAL A 635 7.12 -21.33 10.26
C VAL A 635 8.63 -21.11 10.30
N GLN A 636 9.13 -20.24 11.17
CA GLN A 636 10.56 -19.94 11.25
C GLN A 636 11.30 -21.01 12.06
N ASN A 637 12.59 -21.19 11.74
CA ASN A 637 13.45 -22.24 12.31
C ASN A 637 13.46 -22.28 13.85
N TYR A 638 13.31 -21.15 14.53
CA TYR A 638 13.28 -21.09 15.99
C TYR A 638 12.09 -21.86 16.59
N ARG A 639 10.87 -21.65 16.06
CA ARG A 639 9.70 -22.42 16.50
C ARG A 639 9.77 -23.86 16.01
N LEU A 640 10.22 -24.08 14.78
CA LEU A 640 10.39 -25.44 14.24
C LEU A 640 11.31 -26.29 15.13
N ASN A 641 12.41 -25.74 15.59
CA ASN A 641 13.33 -26.43 16.50
C ASN A 641 12.67 -26.73 17.85
N ASN A 642 11.86 -25.82 18.39
CA ASN A 642 11.07 -26.09 19.60
C ASN A 642 10.11 -27.27 19.40
N LEU A 643 9.35 -27.27 18.30
CA LEU A 643 8.43 -28.37 17.98
C LEU A 643 9.18 -29.68 17.77
N ARG A 644 10.30 -29.69 17.03
CA ARG A 644 11.14 -30.89 16.81
C ARG A 644 11.67 -31.47 18.11
N ASN A 645 12.13 -30.62 19.03
CA ASN A 645 12.66 -31.05 20.31
C ASN A 645 11.59 -31.69 21.22
N ASN A 646 10.32 -31.34 21.05
CA ASN A 646 9.22 -31.81 21.90
C ASN A 646 8.29 -32.82 21.21
N ILE A 647 8.44 -33.07 19.90
CA ILE A 647 7.52 -33.94 19.14
C ILE A 647 7.48 -35.36 19.70
N GLN A 648 8.61 -35.89 20.16
CA GLN A 648 8.70 -37.27 20.67
C GLN A 648 7.87 -37.50 21.94
N THR A 649 7.70 -36.46 22.77
CA THR A 649 7.06 -36.56 24.09
C THR A 649 5.70 -35.86 24.15
N HIS A 650 5.47 -34.84 23.33
CA HIS A 650 4.27 -33.99 23.37
C HIS A 650 3.48 -33.97 22.06
N TYR A 651 3.68 -34.94 21.15
CA TYR A 651 2.97 -34.97 19.85
C TYR A 651 1.44 -34.86 19.98
N LYS A 652 0.82 -35.43 21.04
CA LYS A 652 -0.62 -35.34 21.26
C LYS A 652 -1.10 -33.90 21.47
N GLU A 653 -0.38 -33.13 22.28
CA GLU A 653 -0.68 -31.71 22.53
C GLU A 653 -0.38 -30.85 21.28
N ILE A 654 0.70 -31.17 20.57
CA ILE A 654 1.11 -30.49 19.35
C ILE A 654 0.07 -30.69 18.24
N PHE A 655 -0.38 -31.93 18.01
CA PHE A 655 -1.34 -32.26 16.94
C PHE A 655 -2.77 -31.86 17.27
N SER A 656 -3.13 -31.77 18.54
CA SER A 656 -4.42 -31.21 18.99
C SER A 656 -4.43 -29.68 19.02
N GLN A 657 -3.31 -29.03 18.69
CA GLN A 657 -3.09 -27.58 18.66
C GLN A 657 -3.29 -26.88 20.03
N ASN A 658 -2.68 -27.44 21.08
CA ASN A 658 -2.76 -26.88 22.45
C ASN A 658 -1.38 -26.71 23.14
N PHE A 659 -0.27 -26.92 22.42
CA PHE A 659 1.08 -26.94 22.99
C PHE A 659 1.62 -25.53 23.28
N ASP A 660 1.85 -24.72 22.22
CA ASP A 660 2.55 -23.43 22.35
C ASP A 660 1.63 -22.20 22.20
N GLU A 661 2.20 -21.01 22.41
CA GLU A 661 1.45 -19.75 22.34
C GLU A 661 0.88 -19.46 20.95
N PHE A 662 1.53 -19.93 19.87
CA PHE A 662 1.04 -19.76 18.50
C PHE A 662 -0.24 -20.57 18.28
N GLN A 663 -0.32 -21.80 18.79
CA GLN A 663 -1.52 -22.62 18.68
C GLN A 663 -2.69 -22.08 19.51
N LYS A 664 -2.40 -21.52 20.69
CA LYS A 664 -3.41 -20.99 21.63
C LYS A 664 -4.16 -19.77 21.10
N ILE A 665 -3.54 -18.97 20.22
CA ILE A 665 -4.18 -17.77 19.65
C ILE A 665 -5.05 -18.05 18.43
N ILE A 666 -4.98 -19.26 17.84
CA ILE A 666 -5.77 -19.63 16.67
C ILE A 666 -7.24 -19.65 17.06
N TYR A 667 -8.09 -18.99 16.27
CA TYR A 667 -9.53 -19.04 16.48
C TYR A 667 -10.03 -20.47 16.31
N ASP A 668 -10.89 -20.95 17.22
CA ASP A 668 -11.21 -22.38 17.31
C ASP A 668 -11.74 -23.00 16.01
N LYS A 669 -12.47 -22.23 15.20
CA LYS A 669 -12.93 -22.64 13.85
C LYS A 669 -11.78 -23.04 12.90
N TYR A 670 -10.60 -22.49 13.12
CA TYR A 670 -9.39 -22.68 12.30
C TYR A 670 -8.31 -23.51 13.00
N LYS A 671 -8.67 -24.19 14.10
CA LYS A 671 -7.83 -25.24 14.67
C LYS A 671 -7.99 -26.54 13.86
N TYR A 672 -7.23 -26.64 12.77
CA TYR A 672 -7.16 -27.82 11.93
C TYR A 672 -6.36 -28.95 12.57
N LYS A 673 -7.03 -29.78 13.36
CA LYS A 673 -6.45 -30.94 14.05
C LYS A 673 -6.24 -32.16 13.13
N TRP A 674 -5.72 -31.94 11.93
CA TRP A 674 -5.58 -33.00 10.91
C TRP A 674 -4.62 -34.11 11.33
N LEU A 675 -3.54 -33.77 12.04
CA LEU A 675 -2.55 -34.73 12.52
C LEU A 675 -3.03 -35.50 13.76
N GLU A 676 -4.04 -35.01 14.49
CA GLU A 676 -4.60 -35.69 15.66
C GLU A 676 -5.14 -37.08 15.30
N LYS A 677 -5.68 -37.25 14.09
CA LYS A 677 -6.15 -38.55 13.58
C LYS A 677 -5.05 -39.60 13.42
N LEU A 678 -3.77 -39.20 13.37
CA LEU A 678 -2.64 -40.12 13.28
C LEU A 678 -2.13 -40.57 14.66
N ILE A 679 -2.63 -40.01 15.76
CA ILE A 679 -2.20 -40.35 17.13
C ILE A 679 -2.29 -41.87 17.39
N PRO A 680 -3.40 -42.58 17.11
CA PRO A 680 -3.48 -44.01 17.40
C PRO A 680 -2.47 -44.86 16.62
N TYR A 681 -2.12 -44.44 15.40
CA TYR A 681 -1.06 -45.07 14.62
C TYR A 681 0.31 -44.82 15.24
N ILE A 682 0.59 -43.58 15.63
CA ILE A 682 1.87 -43.15 16.22
C ILE A 682 2.10 -43.82 17.57
N GLU A 683 1.06 -44.06 18.36
CA GLU A 683 1.16 -44.83 19.62
C GLU A 683 1.66 -46.26 19.39
N LYS A 684 1.24 -46.89 18.29
CA LYS A 684 1.68 -48.24 17.89
C LYS A 684 3.03 -48.24 17.17
N HIS A 685 3.38 -47.12 16.52
CA HIS A 685 4.55 -46.97 15.66
C HIS A 685 5.30 -45.66 15.95
N PRO A 686 5.88 -45.49 17.15
CA PRO A 686 6.49 -44.22 17.57
C PRO A 686 7.69 -43.83 16.70
N GLU A 687 8.35 -44.78 16.03
CA GLU A 687 9.48 -44.54 15.14
C GLU A 687 9.15 -43.62 13.96
N ILE A 688 7.88 -43.51 13.56
CA ILE A 688 7.46 -42.62 12.47
C ILE A 688 7.74 -41.14 12.80
N LEU A 689 7.72 -40.76 14.08
CA LEU A 689 8.01 -39.40 14.54
C LEU A 689 9.45 -38.97 14.22
N SER A 690 10.37 -39.93 14.06
CA SER A 690 11.75 -39.68 13.65
C SER A 690 11.96 -39.80 12.14
N LYS A 691 11.06 -40.51 11.44
CA LYS A 691 11.15 -40.74 9.98
C LYS A 691 10.53 -39.61 9.15
N PHE A 692 9.64 -38.81 9.73
CA PHE A 692 8.92 -37.74 9.04
C PHE A 692 8.92 -36.43 9.84
N ASP A 693 9.05 -35.29 9.15
CA ASP A 693 9.11 -33.96 9.78
C ASP A 693 7.71 -33.43 10.15
N PHE A 694 7.08 -34.07 11.13
CA PHE A 694 5.78 -33.64 11.67
C PHE A 694 5.81 -32.23 12.26
N ALA A 695 6.95 -31.77 12.75
CA ALA A 695 7.09 -30.43 13.30
C ALA A 695 6.88 -29.34 12.23
N THR A 696 7.51 -29.47 11.06
CA THR A 696 7.27 -28.55 9.94
C THR A 696 5.84 -28.66 9.44
N MET A 697 5.30 -29.87 9.34
CA MET A 697 3.91 -30.07 8.90
C MET A 697 2.92 -29.37 9.84
N GLN A 698 3.06 -29.56 11.16
CA GLN A 698 2.21 -28.88 12.14
C GLN A 698 2.38 -27.36 12.11
N ALA A 699 3.61 -26.86 11.99
CA ALA A 699 3.87 -25.42 11.91
C ALA A 699 3.19 -24.76 10.70
N LEU A 700 3.14 -25.46 9.55
CA LEU A 700 2.41 -25.00 8.36
C LEU A 700 0.89 -24.98 8.61
N ILE A 701 0.35 -26.02 9.25
CA ILE A 701 -1.08 -26.10 9.63
C ILE A 701 -1.46 -24.95 10.58
N ASP A 702 -0.63 -24.70 11.59
CA ASP A 702 -0.82 -23.60 12.53
C ASP A 702 -0.73 -22.24 11.83
N SER A 703 0.24 -22.07 10.92
CA SER A 703 0.41 -20.85 10.12
C SER A 703 -0.83 -20.54 9.28
N ILE A 704 -1.45 -21.56 8.66
CA ILE A 704 -2.73 -21.42 7.95
C ILE A 704 -3.83 -20.94 8.90
N GLY A 705 -3.99 -21.61 10.05
CA GLY A 705 -5.01 -21.24 11.04
C GLY A 705 -4.83 -19.82 11.58
N ILE A 706 -3.57 -19.36 11.75
CA ILE A 706 -3.25 -17.99 12.16
C ILE A 706 -3.59 -16.97 11.05
N TYR A 707 -3.27 -17.25 9.78
CA TYR A 707 -3.63 -16.35 8.68
C TYR A 707 -5.14 -16.28 8.47
N GLU A 708 -5.86 -17.40 8.55
CA GLU A 708 -7.33 -17.40 8.46
C GLU A 708 -7.96 -16.69 9.67
N THR A 709 -7.36 -16.79 10.86
CA THR A 709 -7.73 -15.96 12.02
C THR A 709 -7.49 -14.47 11.75
N SER A 710 -6.38 -14.12 11.09
CA SER A 710 -6.08 -12.74 10.68
C SER A 710 -7.18 -12.17 9.78
N LEU A 711 -7.61 -12.95 8.77
CA LEU A 711 -8.66 -12.55 7.81
C LEU A 711 -10.01 -12.24 8.44
N LEU A 712 -10.28 -12.72 9.67
CA LEU A 712 -11.50 -12.34 10.41
C LEU A 712 -11.51 -10.89 10.87
N SER A 713 -10.38 -10.18 10.84
CA SER A 713 -10.30 -8.79 11.34
C SER A 713 -9.35 -7.88 10.57
N PHE A 714 -8.52 -8.44 9.70
CA PHE A 714 -7.57 -7.74 8.85
C PHE A 714 -7.46 -8.45 7.50
N ASN A 715 -7.99 -7.80 6.47
CA ASN A 715 -7.93 -8.30 5.12
C ASN A 715 -6.74 -7.66 4.39
N GLU A 716 -5.75 -8.47 4.05
CA GLU A 716 -4.52 -8.03 3.40
C GLU A 716 -4.22 -8.93 2.20
N ARG A 717 -3.93 -8.32 1.05
CA ARG A 717 -3.83 -9.01 -0.26
C ARG A 717 -2.86 -10.19 -0.28
N ASN A 718 -1.72 -10.09 0.41
CA ASN A 718 -0.69 -11.12 0.45
C ASN A 718 -1.04 -12.27 1.41
N THR A 719 -2.03 -12.11 2.27
CA THR A 719 -2.50 -13.17 3.19
C THR A 719 -2.98 -14.39 2.39
N TYR A 720 -3.78 -14.18 1.33
CA TYR A 720 -4.27 -15.25 0.47
C TYR A 720 -3.12 -15.98 -0.25
N LYS A 721 -2.12 -15.23 -0.74
CA LYS A 721 -0.89 -15.78 -1.33
C LYS A 721 -0.10 -16.61 -0.32
N ALA A 722 0.04 -16.13 0.91
CA ALA A 722 0.73 -16.85 1.96
C ALA A 722 0.02 -18.17 2.28
N ILE A 723 -1.31 -18.16 2.45
CA ILE A 723 -2.11 -19.37 2.71
C ILE A 723 -1.97 -20.38 1.56
N ALA A 724 -2.09 -19.94 0.31
CA ALA A 724 -1.87 -20.80 -0.86
C ALA A 724 -0.49 -21.49 -0.77
N MET A 725 0.57 -20.73 -0.50
CA MET A 725 1.92 -21.31 -0.40
C MET A 725 2.11 -22.26 0.78
N ARG A 726 1.35 -22.12 1.88
CA ARG A 726 1.34 -23.12 2.97
C ARG A 726 0.67 -24.42 2.53
N TYR A 727 -0.47 -24.34 1.84
CA TYR A 727 -1.13 -25.52 1.26
C TYR A 727 -0.28 -26.22 0.19
N HIS A 728 0.42 -25.45 -0.64
CA HIS A 728 1.42 -25.98 -1.58
C HIS A 728 2.47 -26.84 -0.86
N SER A 729 3.06 -26.31 0.22
CA SER A 729 4.03 -27.08 1.03
C SER A 729 3.41 -28.30 1.70
N LEU A 730 2.20 -28.19 2.24
CA LEU A 730 1.49 -29.31 2.86
C LEU A 730 1.15 -30.43 1.87
N HIS A 731 0.81 -30.10 0.62
CA HIS A 731 0.59 -31.08 -0.43
C HIS A 731 1.85 -31.93 -0.70
N ASN A 732 3.02 -31.27 -0.77
CA ASN A 732 4.28 -31.98 -0.94
C ASN A 732 4.65 -32.84 0.28
N MET A 733 4.46 -32.31 1.49
CA MET A 733 4.73 -33.06 2.71
C MET A 733 3.80 -34.26 2.89
N THR A 734 2.53 -34.16 2.50
CA THR A 734 1.59 -35.30 2.58
C THR A 734 1.93 -36.40 1.58
N LYS A 735 2.42 -36.07 0.38
CA LYS A 735 2.96 -37.08 -0.55
C LYS A 735 4.16 -37.82 0.03
N GLN A 736 5.05 -37.10 0.73
CA GLN A 736 6.17 -37.74 1.46
C GLN A 736 5.65 -38.63 2.59
N LEU A 737 4.65 -38.18 3.35
CA LEU A 737 4.05 -38.99 4.42
C LEU A 737 3.40 -40.28 3.88
N LEU A 738 2.75 -40.24 2.70
CA LEU A 738 2.22 -41.45 2.06
C LEU A 738 3.29 -42.51 1.79
N SER A 739 4.51 -42.10 1.42
CA SER A 739 5.60 -43.04 1.14
C SER A 739 6.12 -43.79 2.37
N VAL A 740 5.79 -43.35 3.58
CA VAL A 740 6.23 -43.98 4.84
C VAL A 740 5.10 -44.69 5.59
N LEU A 741 3.85 -44.59 5.11
CA LEU A 741 2.69 -45.26 5.68
C LEU A 741 2.37 -46.58 4.95
N PRO A 742 1.86 -47.62 5.63
CA PRO A 742 1.45 -48.86 4.99
C PRO A 742 0.24 -48.64 4.08
N GLN A 743 0.32 -49.08 2.82
CA GLN A 743 -0.72 -48.84 1.80
C GLN A 743 -2.11 -49.36 2.20
N ASP A 744 -2.15 -50.50 2.90
CA ASP A 744 -3.41 -51.14 3.33
C ASP A 744 -3.99 -50.56 4.63
N SER A 745 -3.39 -49.49 5.18
CA SER A 745 -3.86 -48.87 6.42
C SER A 745 -4.95 -47.81 6.19
N GLU A 746 -5.88 -47.70 7.15
CA GLU A 746 -6.87 -46.60 7.18
C GLU A 746 -6.20 -45.21 7.18
N TYR A 747 -5.02 -45.10 7.80
CA TYR A 747 -4.23 -43.87 7.87
C TYR A 747 -3.66 -43.48 6.50
N TYR A 748 -3.25 -44.44 5.67
CA TYR A 748 -2.83 -44.17 4.29
C TYR A 748 -3.99 -43.60 3.47
N SER A 749 -5.18 -44.20 3.59
CA SER A 749 -6.39 -43.69 2.92
C SER A 749 -6.73 -42.27 3.37
N TYR A 750 -6.68 -42.00 4.68
CA TYR A 750 -6.89 -40.66 5.22
C TYR A 750 -5.85 -39.63 4.72
N VAL A 751 -4.56 -39.98 4.72
CA VAL A 751 -3.51 -39.07 4.22
C VAL A 751 -3.66 -38.84 2.71
N LYS A 752 -4.14 -39.84 1.95
CA LYS A 752 -4.43 -39.69 0.51
C LYS A 752 -5.56 -38.67 0.28
N GLU A 753 -6.60 -38.68 1.11
CA GLU A 753 -7.63 -37.63 1.10
C GLU A 753 -7.05 -36.24 1.43
N LEU A 754 -6.10 -36.16 2.37
CA LEU A 754 -5.43 -34.89 2.68
C LEU A 754 -4.60 -34.37 1.50
N VAL A 755 -3.95 -35.24 0.73
CA VAL A 755 -3.21 -34.83 -0.50
C VAL A 755 -4.14 -34.09 -1.46
N VAL A 756 -5.33 -34.64 -1.72
CA VAL A 756 -6.35 -34.01 -2.59
C VAL A 756 -6.84 -32.71 -1.96
N LYS A 757 -7.27 -32.74 -0.70
CA LYS A 757 -7.78 -31.58 0.04
C LYS A 757 -6.79 -30.41 0.04
N TYR A 758 -5.50 -30.66 0.21
CA TYR A 758 -4.48 -29.61 0.22
C TYR A 758 -4.24 -29.02 -1.16
N PHE A 759 -4.34 -29.82 -2.23
CA PHE A 759 -4.31 -29.29 -3.59
C PHE A 759 -5.54 -28.41 -3.88
N ASP A 760 -6.73 -28.87 -3.49
CA ASP A 760 -7.98 -28.10 -3.68
C ASP A 760 -7.96 -26.78 -2.90
N SER A 761 -7.48 -26.81 -1.65
CA SER A 761 -7.29 -25.59 -0.85
C SER A 761 -6.22 -24.67 -1.45
N TYR A 762 -5.13 -25.21 -1.98
CA TYR A 762 -4.14 -24.42 -2.73
C TYR A 762 -4.81 -23.72 -3.92
N SER A 763 -5.50 -24.48 -4.78
CA SER A 763 -6.22 -23.98 -5.95
C SER A 763 -7.25 -22.91 -5.58
N LYS A 764 -8.03 -23.14 -4.51
CA LYS A 764 -8.99 -22.17 -3.97
C LYS A 764 -8.31 -20.84 -3.63
N TYR A 765 -7.22 -20.85 -2.85
CA TYR A 765 -6.54 -19.63 -2.43
C TYR A 765 -5.77 -18.94 -3.55
N VAL A 766 -5.28 -19.68 -4.55
CA VAL A 766 -4.78 -19.11 -5.82
C VAL A 766 -5.89 -18.33 -6.51
N LYS A 767 -7.05 -18.97 -6.70
CA LYS A 767 -8.22 -18.35 -7.34
C LYS A 767 -8.68 -17.11 -6.57
N THR A 768 -8.78 -17.18 -5.24
CA THR A 768 -9.14 -16.03 -4.39
C THR A 768 -8.14 -14.88 -4.51
N THR A 769 -6.83 -15.17 -4.57
CA THR A 769 -5.80 -14.11 -4.71
C THR A 769 -5.98 -13.34 -6.01
N ILE A 770 -6.14 -14.06 -7.13
CA ILE A 770 -6.29 -13.45 -8.46
C ILE A 770 -7.66 -12.78 -8.61
N TYR A 771 -8.73 -13.37 -8.08
CA TYR A 771 -10.07 -12.78 -8.10
C TYR A 771 -10.14 -11.45 -7.34
N ASN A 772 -9.52 -11.38 -6.16
CA ASN A 772 -9.51 -10.16 -5.34
C ASN A 772 -8.61 -9.06 -5.93
N MET A 773 -7.59 -9.43 -6.71
CA MET A 773 -6.65 -8.51 -7.33
C MET A 773 -6.24 -9.00 -8.74
N PRO A 774 -7.14 -8.88 -9.72
CA PRO A 774 -6.86 -9.35 -11.08
C PRO A 774 -5.95 -8.37 -11.84
N GLY A 775 -6.00 -7.07 -11.49
CA GLY A 775 -5.24 -5.98 -12.12
C GLY A 775 -4.52 -5.07 -11.12
N GLY A 776 -4.40 -3.78 -11.44
CA GLY A 776 -3.73 -2.77 -10.58
C GLY A 776 -2.20 -2.72 -10.69
N TRP A 777 -1.64 -3.30 -11.75
CA TRP A 777 -0.19 -3.45 -11.95
C TRP A 777 0.57 -2.12 -12.08
N ASN A 778 -0.13 -1.05 -12.46
CA ASN A 778 0.37 0.32 -12.44
C ASN A 778 0.83 0.78 -11.04
N ARG A 779 0.41 0.09 -9.97
CA ARG A 779 0.75 0.39 -8.56
C ARG A 779 1.50 -0.72 -7.87
N PHE A 780 1.25 -1.94 -8.29
CA PHE A 780 1.86 -3.15 -7.75
C PHE A 780 2.66 -3.82 -8.88
N PRO A 781 3.83 -3.25 -9.25
CA PRO A 781 4.64 -3.75 -10.35
C PRO A 781 5.27 -5.12 -10.04
N ASP A 782 5.23 -5.56 -8.78
CA ASP A 782 5.57 -6.91 -8.34
C ASP A 782 4.53 -7.97 -8.74
N TRP A 783 3.33 -7.53 -9.16
CA TRP A 783 2.26 -8.40 -9.67
C TRP A 783 2.38 -8.68 -11.18
N LYS A 784 2.92 -7.74 -11.96
CA LYS A 784 3.28 -7.92 -13.38
C LYS A 784 4.35 -6.90 -13.77
N ASN A 785 5.48 -7.38 -14.30
CA ASN A 785 6.66 -6.57 -14.62
C ASN A 785 6.98 -6.63 -16.13
N PRO A 786 7.32 -5.51 -16.81
CA PRO A 786 7.62 -5.53 -18.24
C PRO A 786 9.02 -6.06 -18.53
N ASP A 787 9.92 -6.02 -17.55
CA ASP A 787 11.25 -6.60 -17.68
C ASP A 787 11.14 -8.12 -17.60
N VAL A 788 11.30 -8.79 -18.73
CA VAL A 788 11.17 -10.25 -18.89
C VAL A 788 12.08 -11.04 -17.94
N SER A 789 13.20 -10.46 -17.51
CA SER A 789 14.10 -11.11 -16.54
C SER A 789 13.49 -11.12 -15.14
N LYS A 790 12.80 -10.04 -14.75
CA LYS A 790 12.11 -9.91 -13.46
C LYS A 790 10.78 -10.64 -13.44
N GLU A 791 10.02 -10.54 -14.53
CA GLU A 791 8.79 -11.29 -14.78
C GLU A 791 9.05 -12.78 -14.56
N THR A 792 10.02 -13.33 -15.31
CA THR A 792 10.38 -14.73 -15.19
C THR A 792 11.03 -15.08 -13.87
N ALA A 793 11.53 -14.11 -13.09
CA ALA A 793 12.05 -14.30 -11.72
C ALA A 793 10.98 -14.25 -10.61
N GLY A 794 9.69 -14.18 -10.96
CA GLY A 794 8.58 -14.25 -10.01
C GLY A 794 7.93 -12.91 -9.70
N GLN A 795 8.22 -11.87 -10.47
CA GLN A 795 7.48 -10.59 -10.45
C GLN A 795 6.30 -10.57 -11.43
N ASP A 796 5.75 -11.75 -11.72
CA ASP A 796 4.46 -11.94 -12.37
C ASP A 796 3.66 -12.99 -11.57
N ILE A 797 2.51 -12.57 -11.03
CA ILE A 797 1.71 -13.42 -10.14
C ILE A 797 1.07 -14.60 -10.86
N TYR A 798 0.71 -14.43 -12.14
CA TYR A 798 0.10 -15.48 -12.95
C TYR A 798 1.13 -16.54 -13.28
N ARG A 799 2.33 -16.12 -13.70
CA ARG A 799 3.48 -17.01 -13.89
C ARG A 799 3.87 -17.72 -12.60
N PHE A 800 3.92 -16.99 -11.49
CA PHE A 800 4.25 -17.55 -10.18
C PHE A 800 3.31 -18.70 -9.82
N TYR A 801 1.99 -18.50 -9.90
CA TYR A 801 1.04 -19.55 -9.56
C TYR A 801 0.99 -20.69 -10.57
N ALA A 802 1.11 -20.41 -11.86
CA ALA A 802 1.21 -21.46 -12.87
C ALA A 802 2.43 -22.37 -12.62
N GLY A 803 3.59 -21.75 -12.38
CA GLY A 803 4.82 -22.46 -12.05
C GLY A 803 4.75 -23.25 -10.74
N MET A 804 4.18 -22.66 -9.67
CA MET A 804 4.00 -23.38 -8.39
C MET A 804 3.01 -24.53 -8.52
N THR A 805 1.97 -24.41 -9.36
CA THR A 805 1.04 -25.52 -9.62
C THR A 805 1.76 -26.70 -10.27
N LEU A 806 2.59 -26.42 -11.28
CA LEU A 806 3.37 -27.44 -12.00
C LEU A 806 4.46 -28.07 -11.12
N LYS A 807 4.93 -27.39 -10.06
CA LYS A 807 5.81 -28.00 -9.05
C LYS A 807 5.11 -29.07 -8.21
N LEU A 808 3.78 -29.04 -8.11
CA LEU A 808 3.02 -30.02 -7.32
C LEU A 808 2.70 -31.28 -8.12
N GLN A 809 2.28 -31.12 -9.38
CA GLN A 809 1.69 -32.19 -10.19
C GLN A 809 1.90 -31.94 -11.70
N PRO A 810 1.97 -33.01 -12.51
CA PRO A 810 2.19 -32.89 -13.96
C PRO A 810 0.99 -32.22 -14.66
N PRO A 811 1.22 -31.56 -15.81
CA PRO A 811 0.17 -30.88 -16.57
C PRO A 811 -0.95 -31.83 -17.06
N SER A 812 -0.66 -33.13 -17.16
CA SER A 812 -1.65 -34.16 -17.54
C SER A 812 -2.74 -34.40 -16.48
N VAL A 813 -2.57 -33.91 -15.25
CA VAL A 813 -3.61 -34.02 -14.22
C VAL A 813 -4.68 -32.95 -14.44
N ILE A 814 -5.94 -33.38 -14.56
CA ILE A 814 -7.09 -32.52 -14.92
C ILE A 814 -7.20 -31.27 -14.01
N PRO A 815 -7.21 -31.38 -12.67
CA PRO A 815 -7.22 -30.19 -11.79
C PRO A 815 -6.07 -29.19 -12.02
N VAL A 816 -4.88 -29.65 -12.43
CA VAL A 816 -3.74 -28.78 -12.76
C VAL A 816 -4.03 -28.03 -14.06
N ARG A 817 -4.45 -28.76 -15.08
CA ARG A 817 -4.81 -28.21 -16.40
C ARG A 817 -5.90 -27.15 -16.28
N GLU A 818 -6.97 -27.45 -15.54
CA GLU A 818 -8.06 -26.50 -15.29
C GLU A 818 -7.58 -25.23 -14.60
N LEU A 819 -6.72 -25.34 -13.59
CA LEU A 819 -6.17 -24.19 -12.89
C LEU A 819 -5.28 -23.34 -13.81
N LEU A 820 -4.44 -23.96 -14.64
CA LEU A 820 -3.60 -23.25 -15.62
C LEU A 820 -4.45 -22.50 -16.65
N TYR A 821 -5.48 -23.14 -17.22
CA TYR A 821 -6.40 -22.45 -18.14
C TYR A 821 -7.18 -21.33 -17.45
N TRP A 822 -7.63 -21.54 -16.20
CA TRP A 822 -8.30 -20.50 -15.45
C TRP A 822 -7.39 -19.28 -15.23
N LEU A 823 -6.12 -19.51 -14.86
CA LEU A 823 -5.12 -18.45 -14.71
C LEU A 823 -4.90 -17.70 -16.03
N ALA A 824 -4.75 -18.43 -17.14
CA ALA A 824 -4.58 -17.84 -18.47
C ALA A 824 -5.78 -16.96 -18.89
N ASN A 825 -7.01 -17.45 -18.68
CA ASN A 825 -8.23 -16.68 -18.96
C ASN A 825 -8.30 -15.39 -18.13
N MET A 826 -7.97 -15.48 -16.84
CA MET A 826 -7.95 -14.32 -15.95
C MET A 826 -6.86 -13.31 -16.35
N GLU A 827 -5.69 -13.79 -16.76
CA GLU A 827 -4.60 -12.94 -17.25
C GLU A 827 -5.01 -12.21 -18.53
N VAL A 828 -5.58 -12.91 -19.51
CA VAL A 828 -6.09 -12.32 -20.77
C VAL A 828 -7.16 -11.27 -20.48
N LYS A 829 -8.13 -11.56 -19.60
CA LYS A 829 -9.15 -10.60 -19.15
C LYS A 829 -8.48 -9.37 -18.54
N ALA A 830 -7.53 -9.57 -17.63
CA ALA A 830 -6.85 -8.48 -16.94
C ALA A 830 -6.04 -7.59 -17.89
N VAL A 831 -5.26 -8.18 -18.79
CA VAL A 831 -4.49 -7.42 -19.81
C VAL A 831 -5.43 -6.56 -20.63
N LYS A 832 -6.51 -7.13 -21.19
CA LYS A 832 -7.49 -6.40 -22.00
C LYS A 832 -7.96 -5.11 -21.30
N TYR A 833 -8.45 -5.20 -20.06
CA TYR A 833 -8.99 -4.03 -19.37
C TYR A 833 -7.93 -3.05 -18.88
N MET A 834 -6.72 -3.51 -18.55
CA MET A 834 -5.60 -2.63 -18.23
C MET A 834 -5.12 -1.85 -19.47
N THR A 835 -5.08 -2.52 -20.62
CA THR A 835 -4.71 -1.94 -21.92
C THR A 835 -5.69 -0.89 -22.40
N LEU A 836 -7.00 -1.10 -22.23
CA LEU A 836 -8.03 -0.07 -22.50
C LEU A 836 -7.82 1.23 -21.71
N LYS A 837 -7.08 1.17 -20.59
CA LYS A 837 -6.73 2.32 -19.75
C LYS A 837 -5.33 2.87 -20.02
N GLY A 838 -4.68 2.41 -21.10
CA GLY A 838 -3.34 2.83 -21.51
C GLY A 838 -2.20 2.24 -20.69
N VAL A 839 -2.46 1.22 -19.87
CA VAL A 839 -1.41 0.46 -19.18
C VAL A 839 -0.89 -0.63 -20.11
N TRP A 840 0.42 -0.74 -20.23
CA TRP A 840 1.07 -1.78 -21.03
C TRP A 840 0.78 -3.18 -20.43
N GLY A 841 0.83 -4.21 -21.27
CA GLY A 841 0.79 -5.59 -20.81
C GLY A 841 0.48 -6.57 -21.94
N VAL A 842 1.04 -7.78 -21.82
CA VAL A 842 0.70 -8.93 -22.65
C VAL A 842 0.48 -10.16 -21.75
N PRO A 843 -0.38 -11.10 -22.12
CA PRO A 843 -0.74 -12.22 -21.25
C PRO A 843 0.27 -13.37 -21.41
N ASN A 844 1.51 -13.13 -21.03
CA ASN A 844 2.65 -14.03 -21.21
C ASN A 844 3.03 -14.85 -19.97
N GLY A 845 2.36 -14.65 -18.83
CA GLY A 845 2.70 -15.31 -17.58
C GLY A 845 2.43 -16.81 -17.59
N VAL A 846 1.32 -17.24 -18.19
CA VAL A 846 0.92 -18.66 -18.26
C VAL A 846 1.22 -19.32 -19.61
N LEU A 847 1.35 -18.52 -20.67
CA LEU A 847 1.47 -18.96 -22.07
C LEU A 847 2.58 -19.99 -22.28
N ASP A 848 3.80 -19.69 -21.79
CA ASP A 848 4.97 -20.57 -21.92
C ASP A 848 4.68 -21.99 -21.42
N PHE A 849 4.00 -22.09 -20.27
CA PHE A 849 3.76 -23.37 -19.61
C PHE A 849 2.66 -24.18 -20.26
N LEU A 850 1.59 -23.54 -20.74
CA LEU A 850 0.54 -24.23 -21.48
C LEU A 850 1.05 -24.72 -22.84
N HIS A 851 1.88 -23.92 -23.52
CA HIS A 851 2.52 -24.34 -24.75
C HIS A 851 3.46 -25.54 -24.51
N ALA A 852 4.31 -25.49 -23.49
CA ALA A 852 5.15 -26.64 -23.13
C ALA A 852 4.32 -27.87 -22.72
N SER A 853 3.16 -27.69 -22.09
CA SER A 853 2.24 -28.79 -21.74
C SER A 853 1.70 -29.52 -22.97
N ALA A 854 1.36 -28.81 -24.06
CA ALA A 854 0.97 -29.43 -25.33
C ALA A 854 2.08 -30.35 -25.89
N ILE A 855 3.34 -29.93 -25.76
CA ILE A 855 4.50 -30.71 -26.21
C ILE A 855 4.72 -31.94 -25.32
N GLU A 856 4.44 -31.84 -24.00
CA GLU A 856 4.48 -33.02 -23.12
C GLU A 856 3.40 -34.04 -23.47
N TYR A 857 2.19 -33.61 -23.82
CA TYR A 857 1.14 -34.53 -24.32
C TYR A 857 1.58 -35.22 -25.61
N TYR A 858 2.25 -34.49 -26.50
CA TYR A 858 2.73 -35.04 -27.77
C TYR A 858 3.76 -36.14 -27.55
N LYS A 859 4.71 -35.91 -26.64
CA LYS A 859 5.71 -36.91 -26.24
C LYS A 859 5.08 -38.13 -25.55
N ALA A 860 3.97 -37.94 -24.86
CA ALA A 860 3.20 -39.01 -24.22
C ALA A 860 2.31 -39.79 -25.21
N GLY A 861 2.30 -39.42 -26.49
CA GLY A 861 1.49 -40.06 -27.53
C GLY A 861 0.02 -39.62 -27.55
N GLN A 862 -0.34 -38.58 -26.80
CA GLN A 862 -1.70 -38.02 -26.74
C GLN A 862 -1.88 -36.97 -27.83
N ASN A 863 -2.00 -37.43 -29.09
CA ASN A 863 -1.91 -36.58 -30.28
C ASN A 863 -3.13 -35.64 -30.40
N GLN A 864 -4.33 -36.14 -30.08
CA GLN A 864 -5.54 -35.31 -30.02
C GLN A 864 -5.36 -34.16 -29.02
N GLU A 865 -4.95 -34.48 -27.80
CA GLU A 865 -4.85 -33.53 -26.68
C GLU A 865 -3.81 -32.43 -26.94
N THR A 866 -2.71 -32.77 -27.63
CA THR A 866 -1.74 -31.79 -28.13
C THR A 866 -2.40 -30.77 -29.05
N LEU A 867 -3.09 -31.22 -30.10
CA LEU A 867 -3.69 -30.32 -31.09
C LEU A 867 -4.84 -29.51 -30.50
N TYR A 868 -5.65 -30.12 -29.62
CA TYR A 868 -6.73 -29.43 -28.92
C TYR A 868 -6.19 -28.34 -28.00
N THR A 869 -5.10 -28.63 -27.29
CA THR A 869 -4.41 -27.63 -26.45
C THR A 869 -3.89 -26.48 -27.30
N LEU A 870 -3.15 -26.76 -28.39
CA LEU A 870 -2.60 -25.71 -29.26
C LEU A 870 -3.69 -24.86 -29.93
N GLU A 871 -4.78 -25.49 -30.41
CA GLU A 871 -5.92 -24.77 -30.98
C GLU A 871 -6.62 -23.90 -29.94
N LYS A 872 -6.78 -24.40 -28.71
CA LYS A 872 -7.38 -23.65 -27.60
C LYS A 872 -6.52 -22.46 -27.19
N LEU A 873 -5.19 -22.61 -27.16
CA LEU A 873 -4.27 -21.49 -26.92
C LEU A 873 -4.35 -20.46 -28.04
N ALA A 874 -4.29 -20.89 -29.30
CA ALA A 874 -4.44 -20.00 -30.45
C ALA A 874 -5.75 -19.20 -30.36
N LYS A 875 -6.86 -19.84 -29.98
CA LYS A 875 -8.15 -19.16 -29.79
C LYS A 875 -8.13 -18.18 -28.61
N LEU A 876 -7.61 -18.59 -27.46
CA LEU A 876 -7.59 -17.79 -26.22
C LEU A 876 -6.77 -16.51 -26.36
N TYR A 877 -5.62 -16.59 -27.05
CA TYR A 877 -4.66 -15.50 -27.14
C TYR A 877 -4.80 -14.63 -28.39
N LYS A 878 -5.70 -14.99 -29.33
CA LYS A 878 -5.86 -14.32 -30.62
C LYS A 878 -6.11 -12.82 -30.50
N ASP A 879 -7.07 -12.41 -29.67
CA ASP A 879 -7.42 -10.99 -29.52
C ASP A 879 -6.26 -10.20 -28.94
N SER A 880 -5.60 -10.73 -27.90
CA SER A 880 -4.40 -10.11 -27.32
C SER A 880 -3.25 -10.02 -28.32
N TYR A 881 -3.09 -11.00 -29.21
CA TYR A 881 -2.09 -10.96 -30.29
C TYR A 881 -2.38 -9.85 -31.30
N ILE A 882 -3.64 -9.69 -31.72
CA ILE A 882 -4.06 -8.61 -32.61
C ILE A 882 -3.79 -7.26 -31.95
N ASP A 883 -4.26 -7.07 -30.71
CA ASP A 883 -4.04 -5.84 -29.93
C ASP A 883 -2.55 -5.52 -29.75
N ALA A 884 -1.72 -6.54 -29.49
CA ALA A 884 -0.27 -6.37 -29.35
C ALA A 884 0.40 -5.92 -30.66
N LYS A 885 0.00 -6.49 -31.79
CA LYS A 885 0.48 -6.06 -33.11
C LYS A 885 0.08 -4.63 -33.44
N GLU A 886 -1.14 -4.25 -33.15
CA GLU A 886 -1.64 -2.88 -33.37
C GLU A 886 -0.90 -1.84 -32.51
N GLN A 887 -0.50 -2.21 -31.29
CA GLN A 887 0.22 -1.32 -30.38
C GLN A 887 1.74 -1.27 -30.61
N MET A 888 2.31 -2.26 -31.30
CA MET A 888 3.75 -2.36 -31.49
C MET A 888 4.40 -1.10 -32.09
N PRO A 889 3.83 -0.46 -33.15
CA PRO A 889 4.41 0.76 -33.72
C PRO A 889 4.56 1.89 -32.68
N LYS A 890 3.54 2.08 -31.83
CA LYS A 890 3.57 3.07 -30.74
C LYS A 890 4.72 2.82 -29.77
N TYR A 891 4.97 1.57 -29.40
CA TYR A 891 6.05 1.23 -28.47
C TYR A 891 7.43 1.34 -29.12
N ALA A 892 7.55 1.02 -30.41
CA ALA A 892 8.76 1.26 -31.18
C ALA A 892 9.10 2.77 -31.21
N ASP A 893 8.14 3.64 -31.54
CA ASP A 893 8.37 5.08 -31.57
C ASP A 893 8.77 5.66 -30.20
N ASN A 894 8.16 5.15 -29.11
CA ASN A 894 8.52 5.54 -27.75
C ASN A 894 9.93 5.05 -27.36
N LEU A 895 10.33 3.86 -27.80
CA LEU A 895 11.69 3.35 -27.63
C LEU A 895 12.69 4.27 -28.33
N LYS A 896 12.49 4.60 -29.61
CA LYS A 896 13.35 5.51 -30.38
C LYS A 896 13.54 6.84 -29.67
N SER A 897 12.43 7.45 -29.25
CA SER A 897 12.45 8.72 -28.49
C SER A 897 13.25 8.60 -27.18
N THR A 898 13.11 7.47 -26.47
CA THR A 898 13.85 7.20 -25.24
C THR A 898 15.34 7.01 -25.50
N VAL A 899 15.72 6.29 -26.55
CA VAL A 899 17.12 6.09 -26.93
C VAL A 899 17.78 7.41 -27.32
N VAL A 900 17.10 8.29 -28.06
CA VAL A 900 17.60 9.63 -28.39
C VAL A 900 17.91 10.42 -27.11
N ASN A 901 17.04 10.37 -26.10
CA ASN A 901 17.28 11.04 -24.82
C ASN A 901 18.47 10.43 -24.06
N ILE A 902 18.59 9.10 -24.03
CA ILE A 902 19.75 8.40 -23.43
C ILE A 902 21.02 8.82 -24.15
N LYS A 903 21.03 8.78 -25.49
CA LYS A 903 22.16 9.20 -26.32
C LYS A 903 22.63 10.61 -25.95
N ASN A 904 21.73 11.59 -25.99
CA ASN A 904 22.06 12.98 -25.67
C ASN A 904 22.60 13.15 -24.24
N THR A 905 21.93 12.54 -23.26
CA THR A 905 22.31 12.64 -21.83
C THR A 905 23.70 12.07 -21.58
N TYR A 906 23.99 10.89 -22.12
CA TYR A 906 25.28 10.22 -21.90
C TYR A 906 26.38 10.81 -22.79
N LYS A 907 26.05 11.34 -23.96
CA LYS A 907 26.98 12.10 -24.81
C LYS A 907 27.50 13.34 -24.10
N GLU A 908 26.62 14.11 -23.44
CA GLU A 908 27.03 15.28 -22.64
C GLU A 908 27.94 14.89 -21.46
N LYS A 909 27.55 13.85 -20.71
CA LYS A 909 28.39 13.31 -19.62
C LYS A 909 29.76 12.88 -20.13
N LEU A 910 29.80 12.17 -21.25
CA LEU A 910 31.03 11.70 -21.85
C LEU A 910 31.90 12.88 -22.34
N SER A 911 31.32 13.89 -23.00
CA SER A 911 32.04 15.10 -23.43
C SER A 911 32.73 15.78 -22.24
N SER A 912 31.99 16.02 -21.16
CA SER A 912 32.53 16.66 -19.96
C SER A 912 33.67 15.87 -19.31
N LEU A 913 33.58 14.54 -19.32
CA LEU A 913 34.62 13.67 -18.78
C LEU A 913 35.89 13.69 -19.63
N LEU A 914 35.73 13.68 -20.96
CA LEU A 914 36.84 13.67 -21.92
C LEU A 914 37.57 15.03 -21.96
N GLU A 915 36.84 16.14 -21.87
CA GLU A 915 37.40 17.50 -21.76
C GLU A 915 38.28 17.65 -20.51
N ASN A 916 37.85 17.06 -19.38
CA ASN A 916 38.61 17.05 -18.13
C ASN A 916 39.81 16.09 -18.12
N SER A 917 40.02 15.32 -19.18
CA SER A 917 41.06 14.28 -19.27
C SER A 917 42.24 14.66 -20.18
N ASN A 918 42.41 15.95 -20.53
CA ASN A 918 43.47 16.47 -21.42
C ASN A 918 43.51 15.79 -22.81
N ILE A 919 42.35 15.41 -23.36
CA ILE A 919 42.23 14.81 -24.69
C ILE A 919 42.05 15.93 -25.74
N PRO A 920 42.76 15.90 -26.89
CA PRO A 920 42.56 16.89 -27.95
C PRO A 920 41.14 16.90 -28.49
N LYS A 921 40.58 18.08 -28.76
CA LYS A 921 39.20 18.26 -29.26
C LYS A 921 38.84 17.37 -30.48
N PRO A 922 39.69 17.20 -31.51
CA PRO A 922 39.38 16.29 -32.62
C PRO A 922 39.22 14.83 -32.21
N ALA A 923 39.97 14.38 -31.19
CA ALA A 923 39.84 13.03 -30.65
C ALA A 923 38.56 12.90 -29.81
N ILE A 924 38.18 13.95 -29.07
CA ILE A 924 36.89 14.00 -28.37
C ILE A 924 35.73 13.88 -29.37
N ASP A 925 35.74 14.67 -30.44
CA ASP A 925 34.69 14.65 -31.47
C ASP A 925 34.57 13.26 -32.13
N ALA A 926 35.70 12.61 -32.44
CA ALA A 926 35.71 11.25 -32.98
C ALA A 926 35.13 10.21 -32.00
N ILE A 927 35.46 10.32 -30.71
CA ILE A 927 34.92 9.44 -29.66
C ILE A 927 33.41 9.65 -29.51
N LEU A 928 32.93 10.89 -29.51
CA LEU A 928 31.52 11.21 -29.39
C LEU A 928 30.70 10.74 -30.60
N ASN A 929 31.28 10.79 -31.81
CA ASN A 929 30.65 10.23 -33.02
C ASN A 929 30.58 8.70 -32.97
N SER A 930 31.68 8.04 -32.58
CA SER A 930 31.71 6.58 -32.38
C SER A 930 30.72 6.14 -31.29
N PHE A 931 30.55 6.94 -30.23
CA PHE A 931 29.53 6.72 -29.22
C PHE A 931 28.12 6.83 -29.80
N ASP A 932 27.81 7.87 -30.58
CA ASP A 932 26.50 8.02 -31.22
C ASP A 932 26.17 6.84 -32.15
N GLU A 933 27.14 6.40 -32.95
CA GLU A 933 27.02 5.21 -33.80
C GLU A 933 26.75 3.95 -32.96
N THR A 934 27.49 3.76 -31.86
CA THR A 934 27.29 2.64 -30.94
C THR A 934 25.87 2.62 -30.36
N ILE A 935 25.33 3.77 -29.94
CA ILE A 935 23.97 3.84 -29.40
C ILE A 935 22.91 3.56 -30.47
N ASN A 936 23.09 4.10 -31.68
CA ASN A 936 22.19 3.80 -32.81
C ASN A 936 22.26 2.30 -33.20
N GLU A 937 23.44 1.69 -33.11
CA GLU A 937 23.62 0.25 -33.33
C GLU A 937 22.91 -0.59 -32.26
N ILE A 938 22.96 -0.18 -30.99
CA ILE A 938 22.22 -0.86 -29.91
C ILE A 938 20.73 -0.86 -30.24
N GLU A 939 20.16 0.30 -30.56
CA GLU A 939 18.75 0.45 -30.95
C GLU A 939 18.40 -0.46 -32.13
N LYS A 940 19.14 -0.34 -33.24
CA LYS A 940 18.88 -1.10 -34.46
C LYS A 940 18.99 -2.61 -34.23
N THR A 941 20.04 -3.05 -33.51
CA THR A 941 20.26 -4.48 -33.21
C THR A 941 19.17 -5.01 -32.30
N PHE A 942 18.71 -4.22 -31.34
CA PHE A 942 17.64 -4.58 -30.42
C PHE A 942 16.27 -4.66 -31.13
N GLU A 943 15.94 -3.71 -32.01
CA GLU A 943 14.68 -3.73 -32.78
C GLU A 943 14.63 -4.90 -33.76
N THR A 944 15.76 -5.21 -34.42
CA THR A 944 15.85 -6.27 -35.45
C THR A 944 16.34 -7.61 -34.91
N TYR A 945 16.39 -7.77 -33.58
CA TYR A 945 16.85 -9.02 -32.96
C TYR A 945 15.98 -10.20 -33.40
N ASN A 946 16.57 -11.40 -33.53
CA ASN A 946 15.83 -12.61 -33.89
C ASN A 946 15.01 -13.14 -32.70
N TYR A 947 13.93 -12.43 -32.36
CA TYR A 947 13.04 -12.79 -31.25
C TYR A 947 12.37 -14.15 -31.44
N MET A 948 12.06 -14.53 -32.69
CA MET A 948 11.49 -15.85 -33.00
C MET A 948 12.46 -16.98 -32.62
N GLY A 949 13.72 -16.88 -33.06
CA GLY A 949 14.77 -17.84 -32.69
C GLY A 949 15.05 -17.85 -31.18
N LEU A 950 14.96 -16.69 -30.53
CA LEU A 950 15.13 -16.55 -29.08
C LEU A 950 14.02 -17.26 -28.29
N GLU A 951 12.75 -17.04 -28.64
CA GLU A 951 11.62 -17.70 -27.99
C GLU A 951 11.58 -19.20 -28.31
N ALA A 952 11.86 -19.61 -29.56
CA ALA A 952 11.97 -21.03 -29.91
C ALA A 952 13.09 -21.73 -29.12
N SER A 953 14.24 -21.07 -28.93
CA SER A 953 15.34 -21.60 -28.10
C SER A 953 14.93 -21.72 -26.63
N PHE A 954 14.18 -20.75 -26.10
CA PHE A 954 13.63 -20.82 -24.75
C PHE A 954 12.63 -21.97 -24.60
N MET A 955 11.69 -22.12 -25.54
CA MET A 955 10.71 -23.21 -25.53
C MET A 955 11.36 -24.59 -25.67
N LYS A 956 12.40 -24.71 -26.50
CA LYS A 956 13.21 -25.92 -26.58
C LYS A 956 13.87 -26.24 -25.24
N LYS A 957 14.48 -25.24 -24.59
CA LYS A 957 15.07 -25.42 -23.25
C LYS A 957 14.01 -25.84 -22.23
N LEU A 958 12.84 -25.23 -22.27
CA LEU A 958 11.73 -25.50 -21.36
C LEU A 958 11.24 -26.94 -21.53
N THR A 959 10.91 -27.34 -22.75
CA THR A 959 10.42 -28.69 -23.09
C THR A 959 11.48 -29.78 -22.93
N GLN A 960 12.77 -29.47 -22.95
CA GLN A 960 13.83 -30.45 -22.61
C GLN A 960 14.02 -30.64 -21.09
N THR A 961 13.40 -29.78 -20.29
CA THR A 961 13.49 -29.81 -18.83
C THR A 961 12.23 -30.46 -18.25
N ASP A 962 12.37 -31.17 -17.13
CA ASP A 962 11.23 -31.69 -16.37
C ASP A 962 10.25 -30.57 -15.96
N PHE A 963 8.95 -30.85 -16.05
CA PHE A 963 7.89 -29.85 -15.81
C PHE A 963 7.98 -29.19 -14.43
N SER A 964 8.46 -29.91 -13.41
CA SER A 964 8.63 -29.36 -12.05
C SER A 964 9.71 -28.27 -11.98
N LYS A 965 10.60 -28.18 -12.98
CA LYS A 965 11.68 -27.20 -13.06
C LYS A 965 11.44 -26.10 -14.09
N TRP A 966 10.29 -26.10 -14.77
CA TRP A 966 9.96 -25.08 -15.77
C TRP A 966 9.94 -23.67 -15.18
N TYR A 967 9.37 -23.51 -13.98
CA TYR A 967 9.35 -22.21 -13.29
C TYR A 967 10.75 -21.67 -13.01
N ASP A 968 11.78 -22.52 -12.86
CA ASP A 968 13.13 -22.09 -12.55
C ASP A 968 13.90 -21.60 -13.79
N GLN A 969 13.33 -21.78 -14.99
CA GLN A 969 13.88 -21.27 -16.24
C GLN A 969 13.58 -19.78 -16.41
N ARG A 970 14.64 -19.00 -16.58
CA ARG A 970 14.59 -17.54 -16.75
C ARG A 970 14.81 -17.13 -18.21
N LYS A 971 14.15 -16.06 -18.62
CA LYS A 971 14.44 -15.35 -19.88
C LYS A 971 15.48 -14.26 -19.60
N ASN A 972 16.49 -14.15 -20.46
CA ASN A 972 17.46 -13.05 -20.39
C ASN A 972 16.87 -11.81 -21.06
N ASN A 973 17.22 -10.63 -20.57
CA ASN A 973 16.80 -9.36 -21.17
C ASN A 973 17.69 -9.03 -22.38
N THR A 974 17.09 -8.80 -23.55
CA THR A 974 17.81 -8.63 -24.81
C THR A 974 18.55 -7.29 -24.86
N TRP A 975 17.97 -6.23 -24.29
CA TRP A 975 18.61 -4.91 -24.22
C TRP A 975 19.93 -4.98 -23.46
N VAL A 976 19.93 -5.70 -22.33
CA VAL A 976 21.14 -5.89 -21.51
C VAL A 976 22.22 -6.60 -22.33
N SER A 977 21.88 -7.71 -23.00
CA SER A 977 22.84 -8.47 -23.80
C SER A 977 23.43 -7.64 -24.94
N VAL A 978 22.58 -6.96 -25.72
CA VAL A 978 23.01 -6.11 -26.85
C VAL A 978 23.84 -4.93 -26.35
N SER A 979 23.41 -4.24 -25.29
CA SER A 979 24.12 -3.08 -24.74
C SER A 979 25.49 -3.46 -24.20
N VAL A 980 25.60 -4.55 -23.43
CA VAL A 980 26.89 -5.03 -22.90
C VAL A 980 27.85 -5.34 -24.04
N GLU A 981 27.41 -6.05 -25.08
CA GLU A 981 28.24 -6.37 -26.24
C GLU A 981 28.75 -5.10 -26.94
N LYS A 982 27.83 -4.19 -27.31
CA LYS A 982 28.15 -2.99 -28.08
C LYS A 982 28.98 -1.98 -27.30
N LEU A 983 28.69 -1.77 -26.01
CA LEU A 983 29.47 -0.87 -25.16
C LEU A 983 30.87 -1.44 -24.87
N ASN A 984 31.03 -2.76 -24.71
CA ASN A 984 32.36 -3.36 -24.57
C ASN A 984 33.19 -3.23 -25.86
N ASN A 985 32.56 -3.34 -27.03
CA ASN A 985 33.21 -3.09 -28.31
C ASN A 985 33.66 -1.63 -28.43
N PHE A 986 32.80 -0.68 -28.04
CA PHE A 986 33.16 0.74 -27.96
C PHE A 986 34.36 0.99 -27.03
N ILE A 987 34.34 0.46 -25.80
CA ILE A 987 35.48 0.55 -24.87
C ILE A 987 36.76 -0.05 -25.47
N SER A 988 36.64 -1.16 -26.21
CA SER A 988 37.77 -1.79 -26.90
C SER A 988 38.32 -0.93 -28.03
N GLN A 989 37.45 -0.23 -28.78
CA GLN A 989 37.86 0.76 -29.78
C GLN A 989 38.61 1.93 -29.13
N LEU A 990 38.11 2.46 -28.00
CA LEU A 990 38.79 3.51 -27.25
C LEU A 990 40.17 3.08 -26.74
N LYS A 991 40.31 1.83 -26.29
CA LYS A 991 41.61 1.26 -25.91
C LYS A 991 42.57 1.27 -27.10
N ASN A 992 42.10 0.90 -28.29
CA ASN A 992 42.90 0.91 -29.51
C ASN A 992 43.25 2.34 -29.97
N MET A 993 42.45 3.35 -29.60
CA MET A 993 42.75 4.78 -29.81
C MET A 993 43.80 5.34 -28.84
N GLY A 994 44.34 4.51 -27.92
CA GLY A 994 45.43 4.90 -27.03
C GLY A 994 45.00 5.61 -25.74
N LEU A 995 43.72 5.52 -25.35
CA LEU A 995 43.24 6.10 -24.09
C LEU A 995 43.86 5.39 -22.88
N SER A 996 44.17 6.16 -21.83
CA SER A 996 44.72 5.61 -20.59
C SER A 996 43.72 4.67 -19.91
N ILE A 997 44.24 3.64 -19.20
CA ILE A 997 43.42 2.70 -18.43
C ILE A 997 42.51 3.44 -17.43
N GLN A 998 43.02 4.50 -16.80
CA GLN A 998 42.26 5.29 -15.83
C GLN A 998 41.10 6.05 -16.49
N THR A 999 41.29 6.56 -17.72
CA THR A 999 40.22 7.20 -18.51
C THR A 999 39.19 6.17 -18.95
N LEU A 1000 39.61 4.99 -19.42
CA LEU A 1000 38.71 3.92 -19.85
C LEU A 1000 37.80 3.44 -18.71
N LEU A 1001 38.32 3.33 -17.49
CA LEU A 1001 37.51 2.98 -16.31
C LEU A 1001 36.45 4.06 -16.03
N LYS A 1002 36.82 5.34 -16.05
CA LYS A 1002 35.86 6.43 -15.86
C LYS A 1002 34.81 6.48 -16.96
N VAL A 1003 35.18 6.22 -18.22
CA VAL A 1003 34.24 6.12 -19.34
C VAL A 1003 33.27 4.97 -19.12
N LYS A 1004 33.79 3.79 -18.74
CA LYS A 1004 32.98 2.61 -18.43
C LYS A 1004 31.96 2.91 -17.33
N ASP A 1005 32.41 3.48 -16.20
CA ASP A 1005 31.54 3.86 -15.08
C ASP A 1005 30.47 4.88 -15.52
N THR A 1006 30.83 5.80 -16.43
CA THR A 1006 29.91 6.81 -16.95
C THR A 1006 28.82 6.21 -17.83
N ILE A 1007 29.13 5.23 -18.67
CA ILE A 1007 28.19 4.64 -19.64
C ILE A 1007 27.48 3.39 -19.12
N GLU A 1008 27.92 2.82 -17.98
CA GLU A 1008 27.35 1.58 -17.40
C GLU A 1008 25.83 1.69 -17.17
N GLY A 1009 25.33 2.88 -16.84
CA GLY A 1009 23.90 3.11 -16.65
C GLY A 1009 23.03 2.83 -17.90
N ILE A 1010 23.60 2.83 -19.11
CA ILE A 1010 22.89 2.50 -20.36
C ILE A 1010 22.50 1.02 -20.43
N ILE A 1011 23.25 0.15 -19.73
CA ILE A 1011 22.97 -1.30 -19.67
C ILE A 1011 21.65 -1.57 -18.96
N THR A 1012 21.28 -0.72 -17.99
CA THR A 1012 19.99 -0.86 -17.30
C THR A 1012 18.85 -0.58 -18.29
N PRO A 1013 17.98 -1.56 -18.56
CA PRO A 1013 17.01 -1.43 -19.64
C PRO A 1013 15.96 -0.36 -19.30
N PRO A 1014 15.76 0.64 -20.17
CA PRO A 1014 14.70 1.62 -19.96
C PRO A 1014 13.32 0.95 -20.06
N THR A 1015 12.32 1.53 -19.40
CA THR A 1015 10.94 1.00 -19.40
C THR A 1015 10.40 0.78 -20.82
N ALA A 1016 10.71 1.68 -21.76
CA ALA A 1016 10.30 1.55 -23.16
C ALA A 1016 10.87 0.29 -23.83
N ALA A 1017 12.14 -0.04 -23.58
CA ALA A 1017 12.78 -1.27 -24.11
C ALA A 1017 12.16 -2.52 -23.50
N ASN A 1018 11.90 -2.52 -22.19
CA ASN A 1018 11.23 -3.64 -21.51
C ASN A 1018 9.83 -3.91 -22.08
N ILE A 1019 9.02 -2.86 -22.28
CA ILE A 1019 7.68 -2.99 -22.86
C ILE A 1019 7.77 -3.50 -24.31
N PHE A 1020 8.66 -2.93 -25.12
CA PHE A 1020 8.86 -3.36 -26.52
C PHE A 1020 9.22 -4.86 -26.59
N GLU A 1021 10.23 -5.29 -25.84
CA GLU A 1021 10.68 -6.69 -25.81
C GLU A 1021 9.56 -7.63 -25.32
N SER A 1022 8.82 -7.25 -24.28
CA SER A 1022 7.70 -8.05 -23.76
C SER A 1022 6.63 -8.29 -24.83
N TYR A 1023 6.20 -7.23 -25.55
CA TYR A 1023 5.23 -7.36 -26.64
C TYR A 1023 5.79 -8.17 -27.80
N GLN A 1024 7.04 -7.93 -28.21
CA GLN A 1024 7.64 -8.61 -29.36
C GLN A 1024 7.78 -10.11 -29.11
N ARG A 1025 8.21 -10.49 -27.90
CA ARG A 1025 8.28 -11.90 -27.47
C ARG A 1025 6.91 -12.56 -27.44
N PHE A 1026 5.88 -11.86 -26.94
CA PHE A 1026 4.52 -12.40 -26.96
C PHE A 1026 3.99 -12.64 -28.38
N ILE A 1027 4.20 -11.68 -29.29
CA ILE A 1027 3.78 -11.81 -30.69
C ILE A 1027 4.43 -13.02 -31.35
N VAL A 1028 5.75 -13.16 -31.25
CA VAL A 1028 6.46 -14.29 -31.88
C VAL A 1028 6.16 -15.62 -31.19
N HIS A 1029 5.87 -15.63 -29.88
CA HIS A 1029 5.46 -16.85 -29.18
C HIS A 1029 4.09 -17.34 -29.67
N TYR A 1030 3.14 -16.43 -29.88
CA TYR A 1030 1.84 -16.80 -30.48
C TYR A 1030 2.02 -17.37 -31.90
N GLU A 1031 2.90 -16.78 -32.71
CA GLU A 1031 3.23 -17.30 -34.04
C GLU A 1031 3.90 -18.68 -33.97
N LEU A 1032 4.75 -18.91 -32.95
CA LEU A 1032 5.36 -20.20 -32.69
C LEU A 1032 4.30 -21.28 -32.38
N ILE A 1033 3.27 -20.97 -31.58
CA ILE A 1033 2.15 -21.89 -31.31
C ILE A 1033 1.44 -22.29 -32.61
N LEU A 1034 1.17 -21.33 -33.49
CA LEU A 1034 0.55 -21.62 -34.79
C LEU A 1034 1.44 -22.50 -35.67
N ASN A 1035 2.74 -22.23 -35.68
CA ASN A 1035 3.72 -23.03 -36.43
C ASN A 1035 3.80 -24.46 -35.90
N ASP A 1036 3.90 -24.64 -34.59
CA ASP A 1036 3.95 -25.95 -33.95
C ASP A 1036 2.65 -26.73 -34.17
N MET A 1037 1.49 -26.07 -34.10
CA MET A 1037 0.19 -26.67 -34.42
C MET A 1037 0.14 -27.18 -35.87
N LYS A 1038 0.57 -26.36 -36.84
CA LYS A 1038 0.60 -26.76 -38.26
C LYS A 1038 1.60 -27.87 -38.52
N TYR A 1039 2.78 -27.78 -37.93
CA TYR A 1039 3.84 -28.77 -38.06
C TYR A 1039 3.40 -30.14 -37.53
N ILE A 1040 2.83 -30.18 -36.32
CA ILE A 1040 2.31 -31.41 -35.72
C ILE A 1040 1.13 -31.96 -36.52
N ALA A 1041 0.19 -31.12 -36.94
CA ALA A 1041 -0.94 -31.55 -37.78
C ALA A 1041 -0.47 -32.16 -39.11
N SER A 1042 0.53 -31.56 -39.76
CA SER A 1042 1.10 -32.08 -41.01
C SER A 1042 1.77 -33.43 -40.79
N ASN A 1043 2.62 -33.56 -39.77
CA ASN A 1043 3.31 -34.81 -39.47
C ASN A 1043 2.34 -35.93 -39.10
N LEU A 1044 1.28 -35.62 -38.35
CA LEU A 1044 0.25 -36.60 -38.02
C LEU A 1044 -0.53 -37.02 -39.27
N LYS A 1045 -0.88 -36.07 -40.15
CA LYS A 1045 -1.55 -36.37 -41.40
C LYS A 1045 -0.70 -37.28 -42.30
N ASP A 1046 0.58 -36.98 -42.44
CA ASP A 1046 1.51 -37.78 -43.24
C ASP A 1046 1.63 -39.19 -42.66
N ARG A 1047 1.83 -39.31 -41.35
CA ARG A 1047 1.84 -40.61 -40.63
C ARG A 1047 0.53 -41.38 -40.79
N TYR A 1048 -0.61 -40.71 -40.69
CA TYR A 1048 -1.94 -41.34 -40.74
C TYR A 1048 -2.34 -41.79 -42.15
N ASN A 1049 -1.81 -41.14 -43.20
CA ASN A 1049 -1.95 -41.60 -44.58
C ASN A 1049 -1.23 -42.94 -44.85
N GLU A 1050 -0.21 -43.26 -44.05
CA GLU A 1050 0.57 -44.50 -44.17
C GLU A 1050 0.01 -45.66 -43.31
N LEU A 1051 -1.03 -45.42 -42.50
CA LEU A 1051 -1.62 -46.43 -41.62
C LEU A 1051 -2.54 -47.40 -42.36
N THR A 1052 -2.41 -48.69 -42.05
CA THR A 1052 -3.36 -49.74 -42.45
C THR A 1052 -4.61 -49.75 -41.56
N ASP A 1053 -5.72 -50.33 -42.01
CA ASP A 1053 -6.99 -50.33 -41.28
C ASP A 1053 -6.88 -50.94 -39.86
N ASN A 1054 -6.02 -51.95 -39.68
CA ASN A 1054 -5.77 -52.57 -38.37
C ASN A 1054 -4.95 -51.68 -37.42
N MET A 1055 -4.23 -50.69 -37.92
CA MET A 1055 -3.42 -49.76 -37.11
C MET A 1055 -4.20 -48.54 -36.64
N TRP A 1056 -5.36 -48.27 -37.24
CA TRP A 1056 -6.23 -47.15 -36.87
C TRP A 1056 -6.93 -47.32 -35.52
N GLU A 1057 -7.07 -48.54 -35.01
CA GLU A 1057 -7.79 -48.80 -33.75
C GLU A 1057 -7.17 -48.05 -32.55
N SER A 1058 -5.84 -48.02 -32.46
CA SER A 1058 -5.13 -47.30 -31.40
C SER A 1058 -5.23 -45.77 -31.54
N GLU A 1059 -5.26 -45.26 -32.77
CA GLU A 1059 -5.39 -43.82 -33.02
C GLU A 1059 -6.81 -43.37 -32.73
N LEU A 1060 -7.83 -44.08 -33.23
CA LEU A 1060 -9.24 -43.78 -32.94
C LEU A 1060 -9.54 -43.85 -31.44
N LYS A 1061 -8.81 -44.67 -30.68
CA LYS A 1061 -8.89 -44.67 -29.21
C LYS A 1061 -8.36 -43.38 -28.59
N ASP A 1062 -7.24 -42.83 -29.07
CA ASP A 1062 -6.74 -41.52 -28.64
C ASP A 1062 -7.75 -40.41 -28.99
N TRP A 1063 -8.19 -40.37 -30.25
CA TRP A 1063 -9.11 -39.34 -30.77
C TRP A 1063 -10.56 -39.44 -30.24
N SER A 1064 -10.97 -40.57 -29.68
CA SER A 1064 -12.27 -40.72 -29.01
C SER A 1064 -12.22 -40.38 -27.52
N GLN A 1065 -11.02 -40.36 -26.91
CA GLN A 1065 -10.83 -40.09 -25.48
C GLN A 1065 -10.48 -38.62 -25.23
N VAL A 1066 -11.52 -37.79 -25.21
CA VAL A 1066 -11.38 -36.37 -24.88
C VAL A 1066 -11.21 -36.18 -23.38
N LEU A 1067 -10.11 -35.54 -22.97
CA LEU A 1067 -9.80 -35.22 -21.56
C LEU A 1067 -10.24 -33.81 -21.15
N THR A 1068 -10.80 -33.01 -22.07
CA THR A 1068 -11.31 -31.66 -21.81
C THR A 1068 -12.82 -31.55 -22.06
N GLU A 1069 -13.55 -30.83 -21.19
CA GLU A 1069 -15.02 -30.69 -21.30
C GLU A 1069 -15.50 -30.07 -22.64
N ASP A 1070 -14.61 -29.36 -23.35
CA ASP A 1070 -14.90 -28.66 -24.60
C ASP A 1070 -14.40 -29.37 -25.88
N GLY A 1071 -13.76 -30.54 -25.76
CA GLY A 1071 -13.31 -31.31 -26.91
C GLY A 1071 -14.41 -32.19 -27.50
N THR A 1072 -14.40 -32.41 -28.81
CA THR A 1072 -15.37 -33.26 -29.51
C THR A 1072 -14.74 -34.61 -29.81
N PRO A 1073 -15.25 -35.74 -29.30
CA PRO A 1073 -14.68 -37.04 -29.62
C PRO A 1073 -14.83 -37.32 -31.12
N LEU A 1074 -13.74 -37.68 -31.78
CA LEU A 1074 -13.71 -38.06 -33.19
C LEU A 1074 -13.59 -39.58 -33.25
N ASN A 1075 -14.60 -40.24 -33.82
CA ASN A 1075 -14.76 -41.69 -33.74
C ASN A 1075 -14.44 -42.39 -35.07
N THR A 1076 -14.26 -41.63 -36.16
CA THR A 1076 -13.99 -42.17 -37.49
C THR A 1076 -12.73 -41.59 -38.11
N LYS A 1077 -12.11 -42.35 -39.03
CA LYS A 1077 -10.94 -41.91 -39.81
C LYS A 1077 -11.20 -40.60 -40.55
N ASP A 1078 -12.36 -40.49 -41.18
CA ASP A 1078 -12.73 -39.31 -41.97
C ASP A 1078 -12.88 -38.06 -41.11
N GLU A 1079 -13.44 -38.19 -39.90
CA GLU A 1079 -13.53 -37.09 -38.93
C GLU A 1079 -12.14 -36.60 -38.50
N VAL A 1080 -11.21 -37.52 -38.20
CA VAL A 1080 -9.84 -37.17 -37.81
C VAL A 1080 -9.09 -36.51 -38.97
N MET A 1081 -9.12 -37.09 -40.17
CA MET A 1081 -8.44 -36.54 -41.34
C MET A 1081 -9.02 -35.18 -41.76
N SER A 1082 -10.35 -35.03 -41.71
CA SER A 1082 -11.00 -33.74 -41.96
C SER A 1082 -10.63 -32.69 -40.92
N TYR A 1083 -10.43 -33.07 -39.67
CA TYR A 1083 -9.97 -32.17 -38.62
C TYR A 1083 -8.55 -31.68 -38.87
N LEU A 1084 -7.62 -32.59 -39.23
CA LEU A 1084 -6.24 -32.25 -39.58
C LEU A 1084 -6.19 -31.31 -40.81
N ASP A 1085 -6.98 -31.59 -41.84
CA ASP A 1085 -7.10 -30.72 -43.01
C ASP A 1085 -7.62 -29.32 -42.67
N LYS A 1086 -8.56 -29.23 -41.73
CA LYS A 1086 -9.08 -27.95 -41.24
C LYS A 1086 -8.01 -27.16 -40.50
N LEU A 1087 -7.15 -27.81 -39.71
CA LEU A 1087 -6.05 -27.14 -39.02
C LEU A 1087 -4.97 -26.63 -39.99
N LEU A 1088 -4.65 -27.40 -41.03
CA LEU A 1088 -3.67 -26.99 -42.05
C LEU A 1088 -4.15 -25.83 -42.93
N LYS A 1089 -5.47 -25.64 -43.06
CA LYS A 1089 -6.09 -24.51 -43.80
C LYS A 1089 -6.22 -23.22 -42.98
N LYS A 1090 -6.19 -23.31 -41.64
CA LYS A 1090 -6.14 -22.16 -40.73
C LYS A 1090 -4.74 -21.56 -40.70
#